data_AF-A0A4U3LI58-F1
#
_entry.id   AF-A0A4U3LI58-F1
#
_cell.length_a   1.000
_cell.length_b   1.000
_cell.length_c   1.000
_cell.angle_alpha   90.00
_cell.angle_beta   90.00
_cell.angle_gamma   90.00
#
_symmetry.space_group_name_H-M   'P 1'
#
loop_
_entity.id
_entity.type
_entity.pdbx_description
1 polymer ?
#
loop_
_entity_poly.entity_id
_entity_poly.type
_entity_poly.pdbx_seq_one_letter_code
_entity_poly.pdbx_strand_id
1 'polypeptide(L)'
;MRRRDERGSSLLLVLVVITVIGLALSALLSRTDSAARVSASLRDQTSASYAADGAMEAAINNLRNSGYNGESGQRCFGLSDTLSLLLFNGLDSAAVTCKPDPKQVVVHCRDSSECNRPDNALLTLGQISGEAGLTVDQPAGSTLQIHGKVVSHSSVDVPAGKLSAGALSARGGCSGDLLGNPLCNLSALPGGDDPAYPSPLSSVPALRTLPACTTPNSVVTFLPGYYDDAVGLSAMMKSDSACRGSTWWFKPGIYYFDFQNESNPLLDSGSNVWTVDGGNLVGGTLAGGSCASPLDGTTGGVQFVFGGDSRLVVKSGKAELCGSYSSTQPPIALRGLTSGTGSSVDSSGASALKPTAVSLVSKFGLTATPSRLSTADGVAATWKSSVPNDTAPVTINGFAPPAAIPAGSVLESAALKITHRHADATSTDKLDVSLDVGSGTPLTASVTGAAGGTAYRTETVPLDASRTGSLAQAVYAGTFTGASLALTAGLAVKGDTEDIDAVRLELSYTPPALRAGDGCVVEGPYPSNTSACALVSGRMSVQGTVYTPAAVLDLSVAPGAPVLGAGAVVRALRLTASGTLSGAAIDLPDDSPGFTFGVQLTAYICPGGLICPASGRPALQARIGLVDADPSSPVAGRRAVTVLGWWRPG
;
A
#
# COMPACT_ATOMS: atom_id res chain seq x y z
N MET A 1 -4.75 -0.84 -114.63
CA MET A 1 -5.47 -0.59 -113.36
C MET A 1 -5.91 -1.93 -112.76
N ARG A 2 -5.22 -2.41 -111.71
CA ARG A 2 -5.63 -3.61 -110.95
C ARG A 2 -6.38 -3.15 -109.70
N ARG A 3 -7.67 -3.46 -109.62
CA ARG A 3 -8.55 -3.20 -108.47
C ARG A 3 -8.21 -4.24 -107.39
N ARG A 4 -7.63 -3.84 -106.27
CA ARG A 4 -7.46 -4.70 -105.08
C ARG A 4 -8.78 -4.72 -104.32
N ASP A 5 -9.33 -5.91 -104.13
CA ASP A 5 -10.62 -6.16 -103.49
C ASP A 5 -10.38 -6.35 -101.97
N GLU A 6 -10.82 -5.41 -101.13
CA GLU A 6 -10.66 -5.46 -99.65
C GLU A 6 -11.78 -6.25 -98.94
N ARG A 7 -12.54 -7.06 -99.66
CA ARG A 7 -13.69 -7.79 -99.10
C ARG A 7 -13.31 -8.81 -98.02
N GLY A 8 -12.06 -9.28 -97.97
CA GLY A 8 -11.58 -10.24 -96.97
C GLY A 8 -11.20 -9.65 -95.61
N SER A 9 -10.81 -8.38 -95.52
CA SER A 9 -10.36 -7.75 -94.25
C SER A 9 -11.53 -7.31 -93.36
N SER A 10 -12.66 -6.93 -93.96
CA SER A 10 -13.86 -6.50 -93.20
C SER A 10 -14.44 -7.62 -92.33
N LEU A 11 -14.41 -8.87 -92.79
CA LEU A 11 -14.99 -10.00 -92.07
C LEU A 11 -14.16 -10.37 -90.82
N LEU A 12 -12.82 -10.27 -90.92
CA LEU A 12 -11.93 -10.48 -89.77
C LEU A 12 -12.08 -9.38 -88.71
N LEU A 13 -12.23 -8.11 -89.12
CA LEU A 13 -12.46 -7.00 -88.19
C LEU A 13 -13.78 -7.15 -87.43
N VAL A 14 -14.86 -7.55 -88.12
CA VAL A 14 -16.16 -7.80 -87.47
C VAL A 14 -16.06 -8.97 -86.49
N LEU A 15 -15.36 -10.05 -86.83
CA LEU A 15 -15.20 -11.21 -85.95
C LEU A 15 -14.40 -10.88 -84.69
N VAL A 16 -13.38 -10.03 -84.80
CA VAL A 16 -12.59 -9.52 -83.66
C VAL A 16 -13.45 -8.60 -82.78
N VAL A 17 -14.24 -7.71 -83.36
CA VAL A 17 -15.11 -6.81 -82.57
C VAL A 17 -16.18 -7.62 -81.82
N ILE A 18 -16.80 -8.60 -82.47
CA ILE A 18 -17.82 -9.45 -81.82
C ILE A 18 -17.20 -10.29 -80.68
N THR A 19 -15.99 -10.83 -80.86
CA THR A 19 -15.32 -11.60 -79.80
C THR A 19 -14.89 -10.73 -78.62
N VAL A 20 -14.38 -9.51 -78.86
CA VAL A 20 -14.03 -8.57 -77.78
C VAL A 20 -15.27 -8.12 -77.01
N ILE A 21 -16.36 -7.78 -77.71
CA ILE A 21 -17.64 -7.42 -77.07
C ILE A 21 -18.22 -8.61 -76.28
N GLY A 22 -18.15 -9.82 -76.83
CA GLY A 22 -18.60 -11.05 -76.15
C GLY A 22 -17.81 -11.35 -74.87
N LEU A 23 -16.49 -11.17 -74.90
CA LEU A 23 -15.63 -11.32 -73.71
C LEU A 23 -15.91 -10.23 -72.66
N ALA A 24 -16.08 -8.97 -73.09
CA ALA A 24 -16.41 -7.87 -72.20
C ALA A 24 -17.77 -8.06 -71.51
N LEU A 25 -18.80 -8.48 -72.25
CA LEU A 25 -20.13 -8.78 -71.69
C LEU A 25 -20.09 -9.97 -70.72
N SER A 26 -19.34 -11.03 -71.06
CA SER A 26 -19.20 -12.21 -70.18
C SER A 26 -18.51 -11.85 -68.86
N ALA A 27 -17.46 -11.01 -68.90
CA ALA A 27 -16.79 -10.50 -67.70
C ALA A 27 -17.71 -9.59 -66.86
N LEU A 28 -18.54 -8.77 -67.52
CA LEU A 28 -19.48 -7.89 -66.84
C LEU A 28 -20.61 -8.69 -66.13
N LEU A 29 -21.12 -9.74 -66.79
CA LEU A 29 -22.12 -10.67 -66.25
C LEU A 29 -21.59 -11.42 -65.02
N SER A 30 -20.35 -11.91 -65.05
CA SER A 30 -19.73 -12.57 -63.89
C SER A 30 -19.56 -11.63 -62.69
N ARG A 31 -19.21 -10.36 -62.94
CA ARG A 31 -19.13 -9.33 -61.89
C ARG A 31 -20.50 -8.97 -61.31
N THR A 32 -21.56 -8.96 -62.13
CA THR A 32 -22.92 -8.68 -61.65
C THR A 32 -23.49 -9.83 -60.81
N ASP A 33 -23.25 -11.10 -61.18
CA ASP A 33 -23.64 -12.25 -60.34
C ASP A 33 -22.91 -12.24 -58.99
N SER A 34 -21.60 -11.96 -59.01
CA SER A 34 -20.80 -11.84 -57.79
C SER A 34 -21.29 -10.71 -56.89
N ALA A 35 -21.59 -9.53 -57.46
CA ALA A 35 -22.12 -8.40 -56.71
C ALA A 35 -23.51 -8.68 -56.12
N ALA A 36 -24.37 -9.41 -56.84
CA ALA A 36 -25.69 -9.80 -56.35
C ALA A 36 -25.59 -10.79 -55.17
N ARG A 37 -24.73 -11.80 -55.25
CA ARG A 37 -24.50 -12.76 -54.16
C ARG A 37 -23.89 -12.12 -52.92
N VAL A 38 -22.92 -11.21 -53.10
CA VAL A 38 -22.32 -10.46 -52.00
C VAL A 38 -23.36 -9.55 -51.34
N SER A 39 -24.21 -8.89 -52.14
CA SER A 39 -25.29 -8.04 -51.62
C SER A 39 -26.34 -8.83 -50.84
N ALA A 40 -26.70 -10.04 -51.29
CA ALA A 40 -27.60 -10.93 -50.56
C ALA A 40 -26.97 -11.39 -49.23
N SER A 41 -25.70 -11.82 -49.26
CA SER A 41 -24.97 -12.23 -48.04
C SER A 41 -24.83 -11.10 -47.02
N LEU A 42 -24.54 -9.87 -47.46
CA LEU A 42 -24.49 -8.69 -46.60
C LEU A 42 -25.87 -8.35 -45.99
N ARG A 43 -26.95 -8.52 -46.76
CA ARG A 43 -28.32 -8.35 -46.25
C ARG A 43 -28.66 -9.40 -45.19
N ASP A 44 -28.30 -10.66 -45.41
CA ASP A 44 -28.55 -11.73 -44.45
C ASP A 44 -27.73 -11.52 -43.17
N GLN A 45 -26.46 -11.10 -43.29
CA GLN A 45 -25.61 -10.76 -42.14
C GLN A 45 -26.14 -9.57 -41.35
N THR A 46 -26.61 -8.53 -42.02
CA THR A 46 -27.22 -7.36 -41.34
C THR A 46 -28.53 -7.73 -40.67
N SER A 47 -29.39 -8.53 -41.32
CA SER A 47 -30.62 -9.04 -40.72
C SER A 47 -30.36 -9.88 -39.47
N ALA A 48 -29.41 -10.82 -39.54
CA ALA A 48 -29.02 -11.64 -38.38
C ALA A 48 -28.42 -10.80 -37.24
N SER A 49 -27.68 -9.73 -37.58
CA SER A 49 -27.14 -8.79 -36.61
C SER A 49 -28.25 -8.04 -35.86
N TYR A 50 -29.20 -7.45 -36.59
CA TYR A 50 -30.31 -6.73 -35.98
C TYR A 50 -31.22 -7.66 -35.18
N ALA A 51 -31.40 -8.90 -35.64
CA ALA A 51 -32.13 -9.92 -34.89
C ALA A 51 -31.41 -10.27 -33.57
N ALA A 52 -30.08 -10.42 -33.59
CA ALA A 52 -29.29 -10.66 -32.38
C ALA A 52 -29.39 -9.49 -31.38
N ASP A 53 -29.31 -8.27 -31.86
CA ASP A 53 -29.41 -7.06 -31.03
C ASP A 53 -30.83 -6.96 -30.40
N GLY A 54 -31.88 -7.14 -31.20
CA GLY A 54 -33.27 -7.12 -30.71
C GLY A 54 -33.60 -8.26 -29.74
N ALA A 55 -33.04 -9.46 -29.95
CA ALA A 55 -33.16 -10.56 -29.00
C ALA A 55 -32.47 -10.24 -27.66
N MET A 56 -31.31 -9.59 -27.70
CA MET A 56 -30.60 -9.18 -26.49
C MET A 56 -31.35 -8.07 -25.74
N GLU A 57 -31.91 -7.08 -26.44
CA GLU A 57 -32.76 -6.04 -25.83
C GLU A 57 -33.98 -6.66 -25.14
N ALA A 58 -34.62 -7.65 -25.75
CA ALA A 58 -35.73 -8.37 -25.13
C ALA A 58 -35.31 -9.11 -23.85
N ALA A 59 -34.13 -9.74 -23.86
CA ALA A 59 -33.57 -10.40 -22.67
C ALA A 59 -33.22 -9.41 -21.54
N ILE A 60 -32.60 -8.28 -21.89
CA ILE A 60 -32.29 -7.18 -20.96
C ILE A 60 -33.59 -6.63 -20.36
N ASN A 61 -34.61 -6.41 -21.18
CA ASN A 61 -35.90 -5.90 -20.69
C ASN A 61 -36.62 -6.93 -19.80
N ASN A 62 -36.48 -8.23 -20.07
CA ASN A 62 -36.98 -9.27 -19.17
C ASN A 62 -36.29 -9.19 -17.79
N LEU A 63 -34.96 -9.09 -17.76
CA LEU A 63 -34.18 -8.97 -16.52
C LEU A 63 -34.45 -7.68 -15.75
N ARG A 64 -34.70 -6.57 -16.45
CA ARG A 64 -35.13 -5.28 -15.87
C ARG A 64 -36.44 -5.40 -15.09
N ASN A 65 -37.31 -6.29 -15.53
CA ASN A 65 -38.62 -6.53 -14.93
C ASN A 65 -38.67 -7.80 -14.05
N SER A 66 -37.53 -8.47 -13.82
CA SER A 66 -37.45 -9.68 -13.01
C SER A 66 -36.96 -9.38 -11.58
N GLY A 67 -37.25 -10.31 -10.65
CA GLY A 67 -36.68 -10.33 -9.30
C GLY A 67 -35.44 -11.22 -9.19
N TYR A 68 -34.82 -11.61 -10.31
CA TYR A 68 -33.65 -12.50 -10.29
C TYR A 68 -32.47 -11.82 -9.59
N ASN A 69 -31.89 -12.38 -8.54
CA ASN A 69 -30.69 -11.86 -7.85
C ASN A 69 -29.53 -12.86 -7.80
N GLY A 70 -29.66 -14.00 -8.50
CA GLY A 70 -28.62 -15.04 -8.54
C GLY A 70 -28.57 -15.95 -7.31
N GLU A 71 -29.57 -15.89 -6.41
CA GLU A 71 -29.69 -16.84 -5.31
C GLU A 71 -29.88 -18.28 -5.80
N SER A 72 -29.44 -19.23 -4.96
CA SER A 72 -29.54 -20.66 -5.27
C SER A 72 -30.98 -21.07 -5.55
N GLY A 73 -31.21 -21.70 -6.71
CA GLY A 73 -32.54 -22.13 -7.17
C GLY A 73 -33.28 -21.13 -8.05
N GLN A 74 -32.82 -19.88 -8.17
CA GLN A 74 -33.38 -18.92 -9.13
C GLN A 74 -32.86 -19.17 -10.55
N ARG A 75 -33.63 -18.71 -11.55
CA ARG A 75 -33.26 -18.73 -12.97
C ARG A 75 -33.46 -17.35 -13.58
N CYS A 76 -32.62 -16.98 -14.55
CA CYS A 76 -32.56 -15.60 -15.06
C CYS A 76 -33.90 -15.07 -15.62
N PHE A 77 -34.65 -15.93 -16.32
CA PHE A 77 -35.90 -15.56 -16.98
C PHE A 77 -37.11 -16.26 -16.34
N GLY A 78 -37.11 -16.34 -15.00
CA GLY A 78 -38.20 -16.94 -14.21
C GLY A 78 -38.00 -18.43 -13.97
N LEU A 79 -38.56 -19.29 -14.84
CA LEU A 79 -38.46 -20.76 -14.70
C LEU A 79 -37.30 -21.36 -15.51
N SER A 80 -36.56 -20.54 -16.27
CA SER A 80 -35.55 -20.97 -17.23
C SER A 80 -34.40 -19.98 -17.31
N ASP A 81 -33.19 -20.47 -17.61
CA ASP A 81 -32.02 -19.64 -17.95
C ASP A 81 -31.95 -19.30 -19.44
N THR A 82 -32.92 -19.80 -20.21
CA THR A 82 -33.05 -19.54 -21.65
C THR A 82 -34.37 -18.82 -21.92
N LEU A 83 -34.28 -17.64 -22.54
CA LEU A 83 -35.40 -16.91 -23.10
C LEU A 83 -35.58 -17.32 -24.57
N SER A 84 -36.75 -17.87 -24.91
CA SER A 84 -37.09 -18.22 -26.30
C SER A 84 -38.00 -17.15 -26.90
N LEU A 85 -37.58 -16.62 -28.05
CA LEU A 85 -38.28 -15.57 -28.80
C LEU A 85 -38.70 -16.14 -30.15
N LEU A 86 -39.95 -16.59 -30.25
CA LEU A 86 -40.50 -17.22 -31.46
C LEU A 86 -40.93 -16.14 -32.45
N LEU A 87 -40.43 -16.18 -33.68
CA LEU A 87 -40.81 -15.26 -34.77
C LEU A 87 -40.86 -13.79 -34.35
N PHE A 88 -39.93 -13.35 -33.50
CA PHE A 88 -40.05 -12.08 -32.77
C PHE A 88 -39.88 -10.84 -33.67
N ASN A 89 -39.25 -11.00 -34.84
CA ASN A 89 -39.17 -9.98 -35.89
C ASN A 89 -40.06 -10.33 -37.10
N GLY A 90 -40.99 -11.29 -36.95
CA GLY A 90 -41.90 -11.78 -37.99
C GLY A 90 -41.34 -12.89 -38.89
N LEU A 91 -40.03 -13.16 -38.87
CA LEU A 91 -39.37 -14.13 -39.77
C LEU A 91 -38.37 -15.05 -39.06
N ASP A 92 -37.72 -14.59 -38.00
CA ASP A 92 -36.64 -15.28 -37.30
C ASP A 92 -37.02 -15.58 -35.85
N SER A 93 -36.54 -16.71 -35.36
CA SER A 93 -36.58 -17.03 -33.93
C SER A 93 -35.21 -16.88 -33.30
N ALA A 94 -35.19 -16.50 -32.03
CA ALA A 94 -33.98 -16.34 -31.24
C ALA A 94 -34.07 -17.08 -29.90
N ALA A 95 -32.93 -17.46 -29.36
CA ALA A 95 -32.80 -17.91 -27.98
C ALA A 95 -31.69 -17.12 -27.28
N VAL A 96 -31.93 -16.63 -26.08
CA VAL A 96 -30.91 -15.97 -25.26
C VAL A 96 -30.69 -16.78 -24.00
N THR A 97 -29.48 -17.27 -23.79
CA THR A 97 -29.10 -17.90 -22.52
C THR A 97 -28.49 -16.88 -21.58
N CYS A 98 -28.69 -17.11 -20.29
CA CYS A 98 -28.17 -16.28 -19.22
C CYS A 98 -27.39 -17.15 -18.23
N LYS A 99 -26.23 -16.65 -17.78
CA LYS A 99 -25.45 -17.27 -16.72
C LYS A 99 -25.01 -16.19 -15.72
N PRO A 100 -25.07 -16.48 -14.40
CA PRO A 100 -24.47 -15.59 -13.41
C PRO A 100 -22.98 -15.45 -13.65
N ASP A 101 -22.47 -14.23 -13.50
CA ASP A 101 -21.05 -13.95 -13.58
C ASP A 101 -20.36 -14.47 -12.31
N PRO A 102 -19.36 -15.36 -12.42
CA PRO A 102 -18.74 -16.02 -11.26
C PRO A 102 -17.89 -15.09 -10.38
N LYS A 103 -17.69 -13.82 -10.75
CA LYS A 103 -16.90 -12.84 -9.99
C LYS A 103 -17.79 -11.70 -9.50
N GLN A 104 -18.45 -11.90 -8.36
CA GLN A 104 -19.31 -10.89 -7.74
C GLN A 104 -18.45 -9.88 -6.97
N VAL A 105 -18.45 -8.61 -7.40
CA VAL A 105 -18.05 -7.48 -6.55
C VAL A 105 -19.32 -6.69 -6.27
N VAL A 106 -19.87 -6.82 -5.07
CA VAL A 106 -21.01 -6.01 -4.63
C VAL A 106 -20.49 -4.62 -4.31
N VAL A 107 -20.78 -3.66 -5.18
CA VAL A 107 -20.43 -2.25 -4.97
C VAL A 107 -21.55 -1.59 -4.18
N HIS A 108 -21.27 -1.15 -2.96
CA HIS A 108 -22.20 -0.37 -2.15
C HIS A 108 -21.72 1.08 -2.15
N CYS A 109 -22.50 1.97 -2.76
CA CYS A 109 -22.24 3.41 -2.72
C CYS A 109 -23.58 4.13 -2.54
N ARG A 110 -23.79 4.69 -1.35
CA ARG A 110 -24.88 5.65 -1.09
C ARG A 110 -24.47 7.07 -1.50
N ASP A 111 -23.18 7.36 -1.37
CA ASP A 111 -22.43 8.50 -1.89
C ASP A 111 -20.95 8.07 -2.13
N SER A 112 -20.11 8.96 -2.69
CA SER A 112 -18.68 8.67 -2.95
C SER A 112 -17.83 8.55 -1.68
N SER A 113 -18.29 9.08 -0.55
CA SER A 113 -17.58 9.01 0.74
C SER A 113 -17.84 7.73 1.54
N GLU A 114 -18.96 7.04 1.27
CA GLU A 114 -19.35 5.75 1.83
C GLU A 114 -19.24 4.62 0.79
N CYS A 115 -18.40 4.78 -0.22
CA CYS A 115 -18.23 3.83 -1.30
C CYS A 115 -17.14 2.82 -0.93
N ASN A 116 -17.40 1.53 -1.13
CA ASN A 116 -16.40 0.47 -0.93
C ASN A 116 -15.31 0.40 -2.01
N ARG A 117 -15.17 1.47 -2.81
CA ARG A 117 -14.20 1.62 -3.88
C ARG A 117 -13.88 3.10 -4.12
N PRO A 118 -12.70 3.43 -4.66
CA PRO A 118 -12.39 4.80 -5.05
C PRO A 118 -13.20 5.28 -6.26
N ASP A 119 -13.39 6.61 -6.36
CA ASP A 119 -14.04 7.26 -7.50
C ASP A 119 -13.23 7.20 -8.81
N ASN A 120 -11.91 7.10 -8.71
CA ASN A 120 -11.00 7.04 -9.85
C ASN A 120 -10.12 5.81 -9.74
N ALA A 121 -9.83 5.15 -10.86
CA ALA A 121 -8.85 4.07 -10.92
C ALA A 121 -7.46 4.57 -10.57
N LEU A 122 -7.15 5.80 -10.97
CA LEU A 122 -5.94 6.50 -10.55
C LEU A 122 -6.26 7.98 -10.30
N LEU A 123 -5.92 8.45 -9.11
CA LEU A 123 -5.90 9.86 -8.73
C LEU A 123 -4.48 10.23 -8.29
N THR A 124 -3.83 11.14 -9.00
CA THR A 124 -2.53 11.68 -8.59
C THR A 124 -2.71 13.11 -8.10
N LEU A 125 -2.17 13.40 -6.91
CA LEU A 125 -2.39 14.65 -6.17
C LEU A 125 -1.18 15.59 -6.22
N GLY A 126 -0.05 15.14 -6.75
CA GLY A 126 1.18 15.93 -6.84
C GLY A 126 1.02 17.17 -7.71
N GLN A 127 1.55 18.29 -7.21
CA GLN A 127 1.60 19.59 -7.90
C GLN A 127 3.03 20.14 -7.98
N ILE A 128 4.03 19.27 -7.82
CA ILE A 128 5.45 19.66 -7.84
C ILE A 128 5.85 19.99 -9.26
N SER A 129 6.42 21.19 -9.46
CA SER A 129 6.86 21.64 -10.77
C SER A 129 7.94 20.71 -11.34
N GLY A 130 7.73 20.22 -12.57
CA GLY A 130 8.65 19.30 -13.25
C GLY A 130 8.44 17.82 -12.91
N GLU A 131 7.50 17.48 -12.04
CA GLU A 131 7.12 16.10 -11.73
C GLU A 131 5.82 15.72 -12.45
N ALA A 132 5.85 14.66 -13.27
CA ALA A 132 4.63 14.12 -13.86
C ALA A 132 3.82 13.36 -12.81
N GLY A 133 2.50 13.50 -12.85
CA GLY A 133 1.62 12.76 -11.95
C GLY A 133 1.54 11.28 -12.31
N LEU A 134 1.56 10.97 -13.62
CA LEU A 134 1.65 9.60 -14.14
C LEU A 134 2.73 9.52 -15.21
N THR A 135 3.65 8.57 -15.06
CA THR A 135 4.62 8.19 -16.09
C THR A 135 4.48 6.72 -16.42
N VAL A 136 4.33 6.39 -17.70
CA VAL A 136 4.23 5.00 -18.19
C VAL A 136 5.37 4.72 -19.17
N ASP A 137 6.33 3.92 -18.74
CA ASP A 137 7.44 3.44 -19.57
C ASP A 137 7.23 1.97 -19.93
N GLN A 138 7.17 1.67 -21.22
CA GLN A 138 6.85 0.34 -21.74
C GLN A 138 7.39 0.18 -23.18
N PRO A 139 7.49 -1.05 -23.71
CA PRO A 139 7.95 -1.25 -25.08
C PRO A 139 7.03 -0.56 -26.10
N ALA A 140 7.60 0.02 -27.17
CA ALA A 140 6.90 0.85 -28.14
C ALA A 140 5.66 0.21 -28.81
N GLY A 141 5.59 -1.12 -28.90
CA GLY A 141 4.44 -1.85 -29.45
C GLY A 141 3.39 -2.28 -28.42
N SER A 142 3.58 -1.95 -27.14
CA SER A 142 2.69 -2.38 -26.05
C SER A 142 1.64 -1.33 -25.72
N THR A 143 0.50 -1.78 -25.20
CA THR A 143 -0.54 -0.91 -24.65
C THR A 143 -0.75 -1.27 -23.18
N LEU A 144 -0.55 -0.31 -22.29
CA LEU A 144 -0.93 -0.43 -20.89
C LEU A 144 -2.40 -0.04 -20.77
N GLN A 145 -3.21 -0.93 -20.20
CA GLN A 145 -4.62 -0.70 -19.97
C GLN A 145 -4.88 -0.34 -18.50
N ILE A 146 -5.63 0.73 -18.28
CA ILE A 146 -6.23 1.12 -17.00
C ILE A 146 -7.75 1.01 -17.16
N HIS A 147 -8.40 0.18 -16.37
CA HIS A 147 -9.85 0.14 -16.32
C HIS A 147 -10.35 1.18 -15.31
N GLY A 148 -11.13 2.15 -15.79
CA GLY A 148 -11.69 3.24 -15.02
C GLY A 148 -11.04 4.60 -15.30
N LYS A 149 -11.45 5.62 -14.55
CA LYS A 149 -11.02 7.01 -14.73
C LYS A 149 -9.63 7.29 -14.16
N VAL A 150 -8.83 8.05 -14.91
CA VAL A 150 -7.53 8.60 -14.51
C VAL A 150 -7.64 10.12 -14.36
N VAL A 151 -7.29 10.64 -13.19
CA VAL A 151 -7.22 12.06 -12.87
C VAL A 151 -5.82 12.39 -12.36
N SER A 152 -5.18 13.39 -12.97
CA SER A 152 -3.83 13.82 -12.58
C SER A 152 -3.77 15.31 -12.26
N HIS A 153 -3.29 15.66 -11.06
CA HIS A 153 -3.00 17.06 -10.69
C HIS A 153 -1.75 17.64 -11.35
N SER A 154 -0.99 16.81 -12.08
CA SER A 154 0.15 17.24 -12.87
C SER A 154 0.03 16.72 -14.31
N SER A 155 1.13 16.66 -15.06
CA SER A 155 1.19 16.10 -16.40
C SER A 155 1.02 14.57 -16.40
N VAL A 156 0.70 14.02 -17.56
CA VAL A 156 0.74 12.57 -17.85
C VAL A 156 1.72 12.34 -18.98
N ASP A 157 2.69 11.46 -18.77
CA ASP A 157 3.76 11.20 -19.74
C ASP A 157 3.84 9.71 -20.11
N VAL A 158 3.80 9.43 -21.41
CA VAL A 158 3.95 8.08 -21.99
C VAL A 158 5.12 8.13 -22.98
N PRO A 159 6.38 8.09 -22.50
CA PRO A 159 7.56 8.22 -23.36
C PRO A 159 7.66 7.12 -24.42
N ALA A 160 7.08 5.94 -24.18
CA ALA A 160 7.04 4.83 -25.13
C ALA A 160 5.77 3.98 -24.96
N GLY A 161 5.34 3.34 -26.07
CA GLY A 161 4.13 2.52 -26.14
C GLY A 161 2.84 3.36 -26.11
N LYS A 162 1.73 2.74 -25.70
CA LYS A 162 0.39 3.38 -25.65
C LYS A 162 -0.29 3.24 -24.30
N LEU A 163 -1.04 4.25 -23.87
CA LEU A 163 -1.89 4.17 -22.69
C LEU A 163 -3.36 4.16 -23.09
N SER A 164 -4.12 3.18 -22.59
CA SER A 164 -5.58 3.12 -22.70
C SER A 164 -6.18 3.28 -21.31
N ALA A 165 -7.10 4.22 -21.14
CA ALA A 165 -7.86 4.42 -19.91
C ALA A 165 -9.36 4.61 -20.23
N GLY A 166 -10.25 4.42 -19.25
CA GLY A 166 -11.68 4.69 -19.46
C GLY A 166 -11.97 6.16 -19.75
N ALA A 167 -11.39 7.04 -18.93
CA ALA A 167 -11.31 8.48 -19.18
C ALA A 167 -9.99 9.01 -18.59
N LEU A 168 -9.38 10.02 -19.23
CA LEU A 168 -8.12 10.60 -18.77
C LEU A 168 -8.27 12.12 -18.69
N SER A 169 -7.98 12.67 -17.52
CA SER A 169 -7.96 14.11 -17.27
C SER A 169 -6.71 14.54 -16.50
N ALA A 170 -6.11 15.66 -16.89
CA ALA A 170 -4.88 16.17 -16.30
C ALA A 170 -4.88 17.70 -16.19
N ARG A 171 -4.39 18.23 -15.06
CA ARG A 171 -4.14 19.68 -14.91
C ARG A 171 -2.93 20.11 -15.74
N GLY A 172 -1.91 19.26 -15.84
CA GLY A 172 -0.76 19.48 -16.72
C GLY A 172 -0.98 19.02 -18.16
N GLY A 173 0.07 19.12 -18.97
CA GLY A 173 0.08 18.60 -20.33
C GLY A 173 0.06 17.06 -20.37
N CYS A 174 -0.34 16.52 -21.52
CA CYS A 174 -0.27 15.08 -21.78
C CYS A 174 0.65 14.82 -22.98
N SER A 175 1.58 13.88 -22.84
CA SER A 175 2.56 13.50 -23.87
C SER A 175 2.54 12.00 -24.14
N GLY A 176 2.86 11.61 -25.38
CA GLY A 176 2.91 10.21 -25.83
C GLY A 176 1.68 9.75 -26.61
N ASP A 177 1.58 8.45 -26.86
CA ASP A 177 0.44 7.81 -27.56
C ASP A 177 -0.66 7.45 -26.54
N LEU A 178 -1.66 8.31 -26.43
CA LEU A 178 -2.81 8.14 -25.54
C LEU A 178 -4.02 7.72 -26.36
N LEU A 179 -4.60 6.56 -26.04
CA LEU A 179 -5.82 6.08 -26.68
C LEU A 179 -7.04 6.78 -26.06
N GLY A 180 -7.93 7.30 -26.91
CA GLY A 180 -9.14 8.03 -26.51
C GLY A 180 -8.99 9.55 -26.66
N ASN A 181 -9.84 10.31 -25.96
CA ASN A 181 -9.86 11.78 -26.00
C ASN A 181 -9.43 12.34 -24.63
N PRO A 182 -8.12 12.41 -24.33
CA PRO A 182 -7.64 12.91 -23.04
C PRO A 182 -7.93 14.42 -22.88
N LEU A 183 -8.32 14.83 -21.67
CA LEU A 183 -8.58 16.22 -21.30
C LEU A 183 -7.39 16.78 -20.50
N CYS A 184 -6.53 17.58 -21.13
CA CYS A 184 -5.27 18.03 -20.53
C CYS A 184 -5.22 19.56 -20.42
N ASN A 185 -4.29 20.08 -19.62
CA ASN A 185 -4.17 21.52 -19.32
C ASN A 185 -5.42 22.13 -18.66
N LEU A 186 -6.09 21.34 -17.81
CA LEU A 186 -7.31 21.77 -17.13
C LEU A 186 -7.01 22.70 -15.94
N SER A 187 -7.75 23.80 -15.81
CA SER A 187 -7.64 24.70 -14.65
C SER A 187 -8.31 24.15 -13.38
N ALA A 188 -9.33 23.30 -13.56
CA ALA A 188 -10.04 22.59 -12.51
C ALA A 188 -10.21 21.12 -12.89
N LEU A 189 -10.10 20.23 -11.91
CA LEU A 189 -10.22 18.78 -12.10
C LEU A 189 -11.46 18.27 -11.37
N PRO A 190 -12.60 18.08 -12.06
CA PRO A 190 -13.77 17.45 -11.47
C PRO A 190 -13.45 16.03 -10.96
N GLY A 191 -13.70 15.79 -9.66
CA GLY A 191 -13.35 14.53 -8.99
C GLY A 191 -11.84 14.35 -8.80
N GLY A 192 -11.10 15.45 -8.73
CA GLY A 192 -9.67 15.47 -8.40
C GLY A 192 -9.37 15.68 -6.91
N ASP A 193 -10.36 15.98 -6.07
CA ASP A 193 -10.10 16.23 -4.66
C ASP A 193 -9.60 14.97 -3.94
N ASP A 194 -8.71 15.14 -2.95
CA ASP A 194 -8.27 14.04 -2.10
C ASP A 194 -9.47 13.48 -1.31
N PRO A 195 -9.82 12.20 -1.44
CA PRO A 195 -10.92 11.62 -0.69
C PRO A 195 -10.66 11.56 0.83
N ALA A 196 -9.44 11.82 1.29
CA ALA A 196 -9.10 11.92 2.72
C ALA A 196 -9.48 10.67 3.53
N TYR A 197 -9.28 9.47 2.97
CA TYR A 197 -9.70 8.22 3.62
C TYR A 197 -9.13 8.10 5.04
N PRO A 198 -9.98 7.89 6.07
CA PRO A 198 -9.54 7.92 7.46
C PRO A 198 -8.49 6.85 7.75
N SER A 199 -7.49 7.20 8.55
CA SER A 199 -6.48 6.24 9.02
C SER A 199 -7.13 5.20 9.94
N PRO A 200 -6.78 3.91 9.82
CA PRO A 200 -7.23 2.89 10.78
C PRO A 200 -6.52 3.01 12.14
N LEU A 201 -5.43 3.79 12.22
CA LEU A 201 -4.60 3.94 13.41
C LEU A 201 -4.96 5.24 14.15
N SER A 202 -5.37 5.11 15.41
CA SER A 202 -5.50 6.21 16.37
C SER A 202 -4.30 6.31 17.33
N SER A 203 -3.50 5.25 17.42
CA SER A 203 -2.27 5.16 18.22
C SER A 203 -1.30 4.19 17.57
N VAL A 204 -0.02 4.26 17.95
CA VAL A 204 0.98 3.29 17.48
C VAL A 204 0.63 1.88 18.00
N PRO A 205 0.56 0.86 17.13
CA PRO A 205 0.36 -0.52 17.56
C PRO A 205 1.52 -1.04 18.43
N ALA A 206 1.32 -2.17 19.11
CA ALA A 206 2.38 -2.80 19.88
C ALA A 206 3.60 -3.15 18.99
N LEU A 207 4.81 -2.85 19.48
CA LEU A 207 6.07 -3.24 18.84
C LEU A 207 6.12 -4.76 18.64
N ARG A 208 6.61 -5.19 17.47
CA ARG A 208 6.78 -6.60 17.11
C ARG A 208 8.24 -6.93 16.91
N THR A 209 8.66 -8.02 17.55
CA THR A 209 9.93 -8.66 17.24
C THR A 209 9.83 -9.37 15.89
N LEU A 210 10.91 -9.34 15.12
CA LEU A 210 10.99 -10.11 13.88
C LEU A 210 10.90 -11.62 14.19
N PRO A 211 10.17 -12.41 13.38
CA PRO A 211 10.09 -13.85 13.56
C PRO A 211 11.45 -14.51 13.30
N ALA A 212 11.69 -15.66 13.93
CA ALA A 212 12.94 -16.39 13.73
C ALA A 212 13.09 -16.81 12.26
N CYS A 213 14.29 -16.61 11.72
CA CYS A 213 14.63 -16.99 10.37
C CYS A 213 15.66 -18.11 10.32
N THR A 214 15.21 -19.37 10.24
CA THR A 214 16.09 -20.54 10.40
C THR A 214 16.02 -21.56 9.28
N THR A 215 14.96 -21.56 8.46
CA THR A 215 14.71 -22.64 7.49
C THR A 215 14.37 -22.09 6.10
N PRO A 216 15.06 -22.52 5.03
CA PRO A 216 14.77 -22.09 3.66
C PRO A 216 13.46 -22.71 3.15
N ASN A 217 12.85 -22.07 2.15
CA ASN A 217 11.60 -22.52 1.51
C ASN A 217 10.45 -22.80 2.51
N SER A 218 10.38 -22.01 3.58
CA SER A 218 9.37 -22.15 4.64
C SER A 218 8.32 -21.04 4.55
N VAL A 219 7.35 -21.05 5.47
CA VAL A 219 6.42 -19.93 5.66
C VAL A 219 6.83 -19.21 6.94
N VAL A 220 7.34 -17.99 6.79
CA VAL A 220 7.72 -17.15 7.93
C VAL A 220 6.56 -16.20 8.21
N THR A 221 6.02 -16.26 9.43
CA THR A 221 4.77 -15.60 9.79
C THR A 221 5.03 -14.31 10.57
N PHE A 222 4.43 -13.21 10.12
CA PHE A 222 4.44 -11.90 10.78
C PHE A 222 3.08 -11.60 11.41
N LEU A 223 3.10 -10.95 12.57
CA LEU A 223 1.89 -10.57 13.33
C LEU A 223 1.60 -9.07 13.16
N PRO A 224 0.32 -8.65 13.07
CA PRO A 224 -0.05 -7.24 13.02
C PRO A 224 0.55 -6.45 14.19
N GLY A 225 1.13 -5.27 13.91
CA GLY A 225 1.79 -4.43 14.91
C GLY A 225 2.76 -3.42 14.30
N TYR A 226 3.62 -2.86 15.16
CA TYR A 226 4.64 -1.87 14.80
C TYR A 226 5.99 -2.56 14.52
N TYR A 227 6.62 -2.20 13.41
CA TYR A 227 7.94 -2.66 12.97
C TYR A 227 8.83 -1.46 12.65
N ASP A 228 10.03 -1.44 13.21
CA ASP A 228 10.99 -0.33 13.15
C ASP A 228 12.37 -0.72 12.64
N ASP A 229 12.59 -2.01 12.36
CA ASP A 229 13.86 -2.55 11.89
C ASP A 229 13.80 -2.98 10.40
N ALA A 230 14.08 -2.02 9.52
CA ALA A 230 14.19 -2.25 8.08
C ALA A 230 15.37 -3.15 7.73
N VAL A 231 16.49 -3.02 8.44
CA VAL A 231 17.72 -3.77 8.17
C VAL A 231 17.54 -5.24 8.51
N GLY A 232 16.94 -5.55 9.67
CA GLY A 232 16.59 -6.92 10.06
C GLY A 232 15.59 -7.55 9.09
N LEU A 233 14.51 -6.83 8.72
CA LEU A 233 13.56 -7.30 7.70
C LEU A 233 14.26 -7.60 6.37
N SER A 234 15.13 -6.69 5.93
CA SER A 234 15.89 -6.84 4.68
C SER A 234 16.83 -8.05 4.75
N ALA A 235 17.56 -8.21 5.86
CA ALA A 235 18.49 -9.31 6.07
C ALA A 235 17.78 -10.68 6.01
N MET A 236 16.59 -10.78 6.59
CA MET A 236 15.77 -11.98 6.51
C MET A 236 15.35 -12.28 5.06
N MET A 237 15.01 -11.25 4.28
CA MET A 237 14.49 -11.39 2.91
C MET A 237 15.58 -11.37 1.83
N LYS A 238 16.86 -11.52 2.22
CA LYS A 238 17.97 -11.73 1.27
C LYS A 238 17.88 -13.08 0.56
N SER A 239 18.37 -13.13 -0.67
CA SER A 239 18.42 -14.36 -1.47
C SER A 239 19.37 -15.42 -0.91
N ASP A 240 20.33 -15.03 -0.07
CA ASP A 240 21.29 -15.89 0.62
C ASP A 240 20.97 -16.10 2.12
N SER A 241 19.82 -15.62 2.60
CA SER A 241 19.45 -15.75 4.01
C SER A 241 19.17 -17.20 4.42
N ALA A 242 19.11 -17.43 5.74
CA ALA A 242 18.70 -18.71 6.31
C ALA A 242 17.28 -19.13 5.90
N CYS A 243 16.43 -18.19 5.47
CA CYS A 243 15.08 -18.46 4.96
C CYS A 243 14.91 -18.15 3.48
N ARG A 244 15.99 -18.18 2.70
CA ARG A 244 15.90 -17.99 1.24
C ARG A 244 14.78 -18.84 0.61
N GLY A 245 14.10 -18.27 -0.37
CA GLY A 245 12.99 -18.93 -1.09
C GLY A 245 11.70 -19.08 -0.28
N SER A 246 11.61 -18.52 0.93
CA SER A 246 10.42 -18.62 1.78
C SER A 246 9.28 -17.71 1.32
N THR A 247 8.09 -18.00 1.84
CA THR A 247 6.94 -17.09 1.81
C THR A 247 6.91 -16.28 3.10
N TRP A 248 7.00 -14.96 2.98
CA TRP A 248 6.92 -14.00 4.08
C TRP A 248 5.47 -13.60 4.28
N TRP A 249 4.77 -14.33 5.15
CA TRP A 249 3.33 -14.20 5.32
C TRP A 249 2.98 -13.21 6.45
N PHE A 250 2.41 -12.08 6.05
CA PHE A 250 1.80 -11.11 6.95
C PHE A 250 0.32 -11.46 7.12
N LYS A 251 -0.04 -11.97 8.30
CA LYS A 251 -1.41 -12.34 8.65
C LYS A 251 -2.38 -11.14 8.51
N PRO A 252 -3.68 -11.39 8.33
CA PRO A 252 -4.66 -10.30 8.30
C PRO A 252 -4.55 -9.35 9.51
N GLY A 253 -4.58 -8.05 9.26
CA GLY A 253 -4.48 -6.99 10.27
C GLY A 253 -3.70 -5.74 9.82
N ILE A 254 -3.49 -4.81 10.75
CA ILE A 254 -2.83 -3.53 10.48
C ILE A 254 -1.35 -3.62 10.86
N TYR A 255 -0.48 -3.16 9.97
CA TYR A 255 0.96 -3.10 10.15
C TYR A 255 1.42 -1.66 10.04
N TYR A 256 2.15 -1.19 11.04
CA TYR A 256 2.77 0.14 11.01
C TYR A 256 4.28 -0.02 10.85
N PHE A 257 4.82 0.55 9.78
CA PHE A 257 6.24 0.57 9.48
C PHE A 257 6.75 2.00 9.66
N ASP A 258 7.59 2.19 10.66
CA ASP A 258 8.25 3.46 10.94
C ASP A 258 9.68 3.20 11.38
N PHE A 259 10.55 3.00 10.40
CA PHE A 259 11.90 2.51 10.59
C PHE A 259 12.80 3.55 11.26
N GLN A 260 13.66 3.07 12.16
CA GLN A 260 14.54 3.90 13.00
C GLN A 260 16.01 3.48 12.87
N ASN A 261 16.40 2.75 11.82
CA ASN A 261 17.76 2.21 11.67
C ASN A 261 18.85 3.29 11.60
N GLU A 262 18.48 4.53 11.23
CA GLU A 262 19.40 5.68 11.20
C GLU A 262 19.52 6.40 12.55
N SER A 263 18.52 6.29 13.42
CA SER A 263 18.41 7.07 14.67
C SER A 263 18.60 6.23 15.94
N ASN A 264 18.27 4.94 15.89
CA ASN A 264 18.30 3.98 16.99
C ASN A 264 19.53 3.06 16.92
N PRO A 265 20.56 3.26 17.78
CA PRO A 265 21.79 2.46 17.75
C PRO A 265 21.62 1.02 18.23
N LEU A 266 20.45 0.65 18.77
CA LEU A 266 20.14 -0.73 19.12
C LEU A 266 19.76 -1.58 17.91
N LEU A 267 19.37 -0.94 16.81
CA LEU A 267 19.09 -1.61 15.55
C LEU A 267 20.37 -1.74 14.73
N ASP A 268 20.40 -2.71 13.82
CA ASP A 268 21.48 -2.82 12.87
C ASP A 268 21.56 -1.54 12.02
N SER A 269 22.77 -1.02 11.84
CA SER A 269 23.00 0.23 11.12
C SER A 269 22.67 0.10 9.64
N GLY A 270 21.92 1.05 9.12
CA GLY A 270 21.51 1.10 7.72
C GLY A 270 20.44 2.15 7.48
N SER A 271 19.88 2.14 6.27
CA SER A 271 18.80 3.06 5.88
C SER A 271 17.43 2.55 6.31
N ASN A 272 16.45 3.45 6.32
CA ASN A 272 15.02 3.15 6.53
C ASN A 272 14.35 2.48 5.31
N VAL A 273 15.04 1.53 4.68
CA VAL A 273 14.61 0.86 3.45
C VAL A 273 14.53 -0.65 3.68
N TRP A 274 13.32 -1.18 3.62
CA TRP A 274 13.08 -2.62 3.64
C TRP A 274 13.16 -3.19 2.23
N THR A 275 14.11 -4.10 1.98
CA THR A 275 14.30 -4.75 0.68
C THR A 275 13.83 -6.20 0.65
N VAL A 276 13.14 -6.59 -0.42
CA VAL A 276 12.76 -7.98 -0.69
C VAL A 276 13.58 -8.51 -1.87
N ASP A 277 14.67 -9.21 -1.57
CA ASP A 277 15.64 -9.70 -2.56
C ASP A 277 15.36 -11.16 -2.97
N GLY A 278 14.52 -11.88 -2.23
CA GLY A 278 14.09 -13.23 -2.61
C GLY A 278 12.85 -13.71 -1.86
N GLY A 279 12.17 -14.69 -2.46
CA GLY A 279 10.91 -15.24 -1.93
C GLY A 279 9.67 -14.45 -2.32
N ASN A 280 8.55 -14.79 -1.69
CA ASN A 280 7.25 -14.17 -1.92
C ASN A 280 6.76 -13.51 -0.63
N LEU A 281 6.64 -12.18 -0.62
CA LEU A 281 5.95 -11.45 0.43
C LEU A 281 4.45 -11.49 0.15
N VAL A 282 3.67 -11.98 1.11
CA VAL A 282 2.22 -12.09 0.99
C VAL A 282 1.55 -11.48 2.20
N GLY A 283 0.73 -10.45 2.00
CA GLY A 283 -0.10 -9.83 3.02
C GLY A 283 -1.57 -10.17 2.85
N GLY A 284 -2.18 -10.75 3.88
CA GLY A 284 -3.61 -11.10 3.93
C GLY A 284 -3.84 -12.58 4.18
N THR A 285 -5.02 -13.07 3.80
CA THR A 285 -5.33 -14.50 3.88
C THR A 285 -4.53 -15.26 2.81
N LEU A 286 -3.67 -16.20 3.22
CA LEU A 286 -2.80 -16.94 2.30
C LEU A 286 -3.61 -17.98 1.49
N ALA A 287 -3.50 -17.94 0.16
CA ALA A 287 -4.14 -18.88 -0.77
C ALA A 287 -3.15 -19.27 -1.89
N GLY A 288 -2.57 -20.47 -1.80
CA GLY A 288 -1.73 -21.03 -2.86
C GLY A 288 -0.43 -20.27 -3.15
N GLY A 289 0.13 -19.55 -2.17
CA GLY A 289 1.35 -18.73 -2.34
C GLY A 289 1.09 -17.29 -2.78
N SER A 290 -0.18 -16.92 -2.94
CA SER A 290 -0.70 -15.56 -3.14
C SER A 290 -1.63 -15.19 -1.99
N CYS A 291 -2.08 -13.95 -1.93
CA CYS A 291 -3.16 -13.58 -1.01
C CYS A 291 -4.53 -13.78 -1.68
N ALA A 292 -5.53 -14.16 -0.90
CA ALA A 292 -6.90 -14.29 -1.39
C ALA A 292 -7.50 -12.89 -1.57
N SER A 293 -8.00 -12.60 -2.77
CA SER A 293 -8.55 -11.29 -3.11
C SER A 293 -9.65 -10.88 -2.12
N PRO A 294 -9.65 -9.63 -1.62
CA PRO A 294 -10.74 -9.14 -0.78
C PRO A 294 -11.99 -8.79 -1.57
N LEU A 295 -11.88 -8.71 -2.89
CA LEU A 295 -13.03 -8.41 -3.76
C LEU A 295 -14.06 -9.55 -3.76
N ASP A 296 -13.69 -10.74 -3.27
CA ASP A 296 -14.57 -11.89 -3.09
C ASP A 296 -15.34 -11.85 -1.74
N GLY A 297 -15.11 -10.83 -0.91
CA GLY A 297 -15.95 -10.46 0.24
C GLY A 297 -15.79 -11.25 1.56
N THR A 298 -15.02 -12.35 1.58
CA THR A 298 -14.95 -13.24 2.76
C THR A 298 -13.57 -13.36 3.41
N THR A 299 -12.57 -12.64 2.91
CA THR A 299 -11.16 -12.85 3.27
C THR A 299 -10.62 -11.70 4.12
N GLY A 300 -9.90 -12.04 5.18
CA GLY A 300 -9.16 -11.04 5.96
C GLY A 300 -7.94 -10.56 5.17
N GLY A 301 -7.73 -9.24 5.12
CA GLY A 301 -6.59 -8.63 4.46
C GLY A 301 -5.66 -7.90 5.40
N VAL A 302 -4.69 -7.20 4.84
CA VAL A 302 -3.75 -6.34 5.56
C VAL A 302 -3.95 -4.88 5.22
N GLN A 303 -3.45 -4.02 6.08
CA GLN A 303 -3.15 -2.64 5.73
C GLN A 303 -1.74 -2.31 6.19
N PHE A 304 -0.83 -2.12 5.23
CA PHE A 304 0.52 -1.66 5.49
C PHE A 304 0.51 -0.13 5.53
N VAL A 305 0.83 0.42 6.69
CA VAL A 305 0.86 1.86 6.95
C VAL A 305 2.32 2.26 7.14
N PHE A 306 2.81 3.18 6.31
CA PHE A 306 4.18 3.70 6.39
C PHE A 306 4.17 5.12 6.96
N GLY A 307 5.06 5.37 7.92
CA GLY A 307 5.37 6.69 8.48
C GLY A 307 6.85 7.06 8.31
N GLY A 308 7.18 8.34 8.49
CA GLY A 308 8.53 8.86 8.30
C GLY A 308 9.08 8.60 6.89
N ASP A 309 10.39 8.38 6.78
CA ASP A 309 11.10 8.05 5.53
C ASP A 309 11.14 6.52 5.26
N SER A 310 10.20 5.78 5.83
CA SER A 310 10.14 4.32 5.70
C SER A 310 9.75 3.89 4.31
N ARG A 311 10.54 2.99 3.69
CA ARG A 311 10.36 2.57 2.29
C ARG A 311 10.39 1.07 2.11
N LEU A 312 9.71 0.59 1.08
CA LEU A 312 9.74 -0.81 0.63
C LEU A 312 10.29 -0.90 -0.81
N VAL A 313 11.30 -1.73 -1.01
CA VAL A 313 11.92 -1.97 -2.32
C VAL A 313 11.88 -3.46 -2.64
N VAL A 314 11.08 -3.84 -3.64
CA VAL A 314 10.99 -5.22 -4.11
C VAL A 314 11.96 -5.43 -5.27
N LYS A 315 13.10 -6.07 -5.01
CA LYS A 315 14.12 -6.32 -6.03
C LYS A 315 13.79 -7.56 -6.86
N SER A 316 14.50 -8.67 -6.64
CA SER A 316 14.26 -9.96 -7.31
C SER A 316 13.13 -10.78 -6.69
N GLY A 317 12.64 -10.40 -5.51
CA GLY A 317 11.47 -11.01 -4.90
C GLY A 317 10.14 -10.61 -5.57
N LYS A 318 9.04 -11.04 -4.96
CA LYS A 318 7.68 -10.61 -5.30
C LYS A 318 6.95 -10.16 -4.05
N ALA A 319 6.10 -9.16 -4.16
CA ALA A 319 5.21 -8.75 -3.08
C ALA A 319 3.76 -8.72 -3.56
N GLU A 320 2.86 -9.26 -2.74
CA GLU A 320 1.42 -9.24 -2.98
C GLU A 320 0.69 -8.85 -1.69
N LEU A 321 -0.10 -7.78 -1.73
CA LEU A 321 -0.92 -7.35 -0.59
C LEU A 321 -2.40 -7.40 -0.96
N CYS A 322 -3.21 -7.98 -0.09
CA CYS A 322 -4.66 -7.95 -0.19
C CYS A 322 -5.22 -7.05 0.92
N GLY A 323 -5.99 -6.03 0.55
CA GLY A 323 -6.72 -5.18 1.51
C GLY A 323 -7.79 -5.96 2.25
N SER A 324 -8.40 -5.42 3.30
CA SER A 324 -9.58 -6.05 3.91
C SER A 324 -10.86 -5.51 3.27
N TYR A 325 -11.80 -6.39 2.90
CA TYR A 325 -13.11 -5.96 2.41
C TYR A 325 -13.82 -5.09 3.44
N SER A 326 -14.43 -4.00 2.98
CA SER A 326 -15.33 -3.17 3.75
C SER A 326 -16.52 -2.83 2.87
N SER A 327 -17.72 -2.72 3.45
CA SER A 327 -18.93 -2.33 2.71
C SER A 327 -19.09 -0.82 2.60
N THR A 328 -18.29 -0.03 3.32
CA THR A 328 -18.42 1.43 3.42
C THR A 328 -17.13 2.19 3.11
N GLN A 329 -16.03 1.48 2.91
CA GLN A 329 -14.71 2.07 2.63
C GLN A 329 -13.95 1.22 1.62
N PRO A 330 -13.08 1.82 0.81
CA PRO A 330 -12.22 1.04 -0.08
C PRO A 330 -11.32 0.08 0.72
N PRO A 331 -11.03 -1.12 0.19
CA PRO A 331 -10.14 -2.08 0.83
C PRO A 331 -8.67 -1.62 0.73
N ILE A 332 -8.28 -0.65 1.55
CA ILE A 332 -6.93 -0.04 1.51
C ILE A 332 -5.90 -1.04 2.04
N ALA A 333 -5.00 -1.49 1.16
CA ALA A 333 -3.93 -2.42 1.50
C ALA A 333 -2.60 -1.72 1.82
N LEU A 334 -2.37 -0.55 1.22
CA LEU A 334 -1.16 0.24 1.39
C LEU A 334 -1.53 1.69 1.68
N ARG A 335 -0.93 2.26 2.71
CA ARG A 335 -1.16 3.62 3.18
C ARG A 335 0.15 4.32 3.49
N GLY A 336 0.27 5.59 3.09
CA GLY A 336 1.27 6.52 3.61
C GLY A 336 0.59 7.51 4.55
N LEU A 337 1.15 7.75 5.74
CA LEU A 337 0.63 8.74 6.66
C LEU A 337 0.91 10.17 6.16
N THR A 338 -0.06 11.06 6.31
CA THR A 338 0.04 12.47 5.90
C THR A 338 0.16 13.45 7.08
N SER A 339 -0.02 12.96 8.30
CA SER A 339 -0.08 13.77 9.51
C SER A 339 0.54 13.04 10.69
N GLY A 340 0.93 13.81 11.68
CA GLY A 340 1.52 13.33 12.93
C GLY A 340 3.04 13.50 12.95
N THR A 341 3.60 13.57 14.15
CA THR A 341 5.01 13.87 14.41
C THR A 341 5.50 13.10 15.63
N GLY A 342 6.77 12.74 15.64
CA GLY A 342 7.44 12.30 16.87
C GLY A 342 7.78 13.49 17.76
N SER A 343 7.86 13.28 19.07
CA SER A 343 8.30 14.30 20.01
C SER A 343 9.10 13.66 21.13
N SER A 344 10.28 14.20 21.41
CA SER A 344 11.12 13.75 22.51
C SER A 344 10.47 14.06 23.86
N VAL A 345 10.57 13.12 24.79
CA VAL A 345 10.23 13.29 26.19
C VAL A 345 11.53 13.56 26.94
N ASP A 346 11.67 14.76 27.50
CA ASP A 346 12.81 15.13 28.34
C ASP A 346 12.41 15.16 29.82
N SER A 347 13.03 14.28 30.61
CA SER A 347 12.91 14.23 32.06
C SER A 347 14.16 14.85 32.70
N SER A 348 14.35 16.15 32.52
CA SER A 348 15.48 16.92 33.07
C SER A 348 15.07 17.88 34.19
N GLY A 349 16.04 18.38 34.96
CA GLY A 349 15.83 19.44 35.95
C GLY A 349 14.83 19.06 37.05
N ALA A 350 13.65 19.70 37.04
CA ALA A 350 12.58 19.47 38.03
C ALA A 350 11.80 18.17 37.75
N SER A 351 11.73 17.76 36.49
CA SER A 351 11.06 16.54 36.03
C SER A 351 11.98 15.31 36.01
N ALA A 352 13.24 15.48 36.42
CA ALA A 352 14.20 14.40 36.53
C ALA A 352 13.71 13.30 37.48
N LEU A 353 14.12 12.07 37.19
CA LEU A 353 13.73 10.90 37.96
C LEU A 353 14.45 10.93 39.30
N LYS A 354 13.71 10.69 40.38
CA LYS A 354 14.17 10.86 41.77
C LYS A 354 14.18 9.53 42.52
N PRO A 355 15.03 9.41 43.56
CA PRO A 355 15.04 8.24 44.42
C PRO A 355 13.77 8.17 45.26
N THR A 356 13.30 6.94 45.52
CA THR A 356 12.13 6.66 46.37
C THR A 356 12.52 5.83 47.60
N ALA A 357 13.68 5.18 47.59
CA ALA A 357 14.21 4.42 48.71
C ALA A 357 15.74 4.51 48.78
N VAL A 358 16.32 4.35 49.96
CA VAL A 358 17.77 4.35 50.20
C VAL A 358 18.09 3.24 51.20
N SER A 359 19.18 2.52 50.98
CA SER A 359 19.65 1.51 51.94
C SER A 359 20.16 2.17 53.21
N LEU A 360 19.60 1.75 54.35
CA LEU A 360 20.03 2.22 55.68
C LEU A 360 21.39 1.64 56.09
N VAL A 361 21.89 0.63 55.37
CA VAL A 361 23.21 0.02 55.61
C VAL A 361 24.27 0.77 54.79
N SER A 362 24.58 2.01 55.19
CA SER A 362 25.62 2.84 54.56
C SER A 362 26.40 3.65 55.60
N LYS A 363 27.60 4.12 55.24
CA LYS A 363 28.39 5.01 56.13
C LYS A 363 27.80 6.42 56.28
N PHE A 364 26.84 6.79 55.42
CA PHE A 364 26.03 8.00 55.56
C PHE A 364 24.93 7.85 56.65
N GLY A 365 24.67 6.62 57.10
CA GLY A 365 23.77 6.31 58.21
C GLY A 365 22.34 6.81 57.99
N LEU A 366 21.69 7.24 59.08
CA LEU A 366 20.28 7.69 59.07
C LEU A 366 20.05 9.02 58.33
N THR A 367 21.12 9.71 57.92
CA THR A 367 20.99 10.95 57.14
C THR A 367 20.71 10.65 55.66
N ALA A 368 21.01 9.45 55.18
CA ALA A 368 20.70 9.03 53.82
C ALA A 368 19.23 8.62 53.70
N THR A 369 18.37 9.58 53.35
CA THR A 369 16.93 9.36 53.12
C THR A 369 16.53 9.81 51.71
N PRO A 370 15.45 9.26 51.12
CA PRO A 370 14.97 9.71 49.82
C PRO A 370 14.72 11.22 49.77
N SER A 371 14.11 11.79 50.82
CA SER A 371 13.82 13.23 50.89
C SER A 371 15.08 14.10 50.72
N ARG A 372 16.15 13.75 51.45
CA ARG A 372 17.46 14.43 51.45
C ARG A 372 18.33 14.17 50.23
N LEU A 373 17.94 13.23 49.36
CA LEU A 373 18.68 12.91 48.13
C LEU A 373 17.87 13.27 46.88
N SER A 374 16.67 13.83 47.03
CA SER A 374 15.74 14.06 45.91
C SER A 374 15.75 15.50 45.37
N THR A 375 16.17 16.47 46.18
CA THR A 375 16.06 17.90 45.90
C THR A 375 17.33 18.58 46.34
N ALA A 376 17.89 19.44 45.48
CA ALA A 376 19.06 20.23 45.81
C ALA A 376 18.65 21.46 46.63
N ASP A 377 18.60 21.31 47.96
CA ASP A 377 18.14 22.34 48.91
C ASP A 377 19.15 22.62 50.04
N GLY A 378 20.30 21.95 50.03
CA GLY A 378 21.34 22.04 51.04
C GLY A 378 21.12 21.13 52.25
N VAL A 379 20.10 20.27 52.27
CA VAL A 379 19.82 19.29 53.33
C VAL A 379 20.38 17.92 52.92
N ALA A 380 21.69 17.74 53.09
CA ALA A 380 22.41 16.57 52.62
C ALA A 380 22.36 15.32 53.52
N ALA A 381 22.68 14.18 52.91
CA ALA A 381 23.23 13.00 53.58
C ALA A 381 24.73 13.20 53.80
N THR A 382 25.20 12.97 55.02
CA THR A 382 26.56 13.33 55.43
C THR A 382 27.34 12.10 55.88
N TRP A 383 28.60 12.01 55.47
CA TRP A 383 29.55 11.01 55.94
C TRP A 383 30.90 11.65 56.24
N LYS A 384 31.56 11.22 57.33
CA LYS A 384 32.91 11.67 57.70
C LYS A 384 33.91 10.52 57.59
N SER A 385 35.00 10.76 56.86
CA SER A 385 36.09 9.81 56.67
C SER A 385 36.78 9.47 57.99
N SER A 386 37.02 8.18 58.21
CA SER A 386 37.64 7.63 59.43
C SER A 386 39.13 7.31 59.27
N VAL A 387 39.57 7.10 58.02
CA VAL A 387 40.94 6.72 57.64
C VAL A 387 41.38 7.46 56.36
N PRO A 388 42.67 7.55 56.02
CA PRO A 388 43.07 8.05 54.71
C PRO A 388 42.55 7.15 53.58
N ASN A 389 42.20 7.72 52.42
CA ASN A 389 41.63 7.02 51.27
C ASN A 389 40.38 6.18 51.62
N ASP A 390 39.52 6.70 52.50
CA ASP A 390 38.28 6.03 52.93
C ASP A 390 37.23 6.08 51.81
N THR A 391 36.32 5.11 51.81
CA THR A 391 35.20 5.04 50.86
C THR A 391 33.88 4.75 51.57
N ALA A 392 32.79 5.32 51.07
CA ALA A 392 31.44 5.15 51.61
C ALA A 392 30.45 4.76 50.51
N PRO A 393 30.08 3.47 50.41
CA PRO A 393 29.01 3.05 49.52
C PRO A 393 27.63 3.44 50.10
N VAL A 394 26.72 3.86 49.22
CA VAL A 394 25.29 4.03 49.47
C VAL A 394 24.51 3.46 48.28
N THR A 395 23.49 2.65 48.56
CA THR A 395 22.58 2.14 47.54
C THR A 395 21.29 2.93 47.55
N ILE A 396 20.92 3.48 46.41
CA ILE A 396 19.80 4.38 46.20
C ILE A 396 18.86 3.72 45.18
N ASN A 397 17.61 3.48 45.54
CA ASN A 397 16.61 2.84 44.68
C ASN A 397 15.52 3.83 44.27
N GLY A 398 14.90 3.60 43.12
CA GLY A 398 13.77 4.41 42.63
C GLY A 398 13.96 4.77 41.17
N PHE A 399 13.92 6.07 40.85
CA PHE A 399 14.11 6.59 39.49
C PHE A 399 13.08 6.06 38.48
N ALA A 400 11.88 5.73 38.95
CA ALA A 400 10.80 5.28 38.08
C ALA A 400 10.22 6.47 37.28
N PRO A 401 9.99 6.32 35.96
CA PRO A 401 9.26 7.33 35.20
C PRO A 401 7.80 7.42 35.68
N PRO A 402 7.18 8.61 35.60
CA PRO A 402 5.80 8.81 36.08
C PRO A 402 4.75 8.06 35.24
N ALA A 403 5.08 7.69 34.01
CA ALA A 403 4.29 6.83 33.13
C ALA A 403 5.20 5.77 32.51
N ALA A 404 4.61 4.62 32.15
CA ALA A 404 5.34 3.56 31.47
C ALA A 404 5.89 4.06 30.12
N ILE A 405 7.16 3.79 29.86
CA ILE A 405 7.80 4.11 28.59
C ILE A 405 7.28 3.12 27.53
N PRO A 406 6.68 3.58 26.41
CA PRO A 406 6.21 2.69 25.38
C PRO A 406 7.35 1.88 24.75
N ALA A 407 7.12 0.58 24.49
CA ALA A 407 8.07 -0.24 23.75
C ALA A 407 8.30 0.32 22.34
N GLY A 408 9.56 0.34 21.89
CA GLY A 408 10.04 0.98 20.67
C GLY A 408 10.62 2.37 20.90
N SER A 409 10.65 2.87 22.14
CA SER A 409 11.23 4.17 22.46
C SER A 409 12.74 4.19 22.22
N VAL A 410 13.23 5.25 21.58
CA VAL A 410 14.66 5.43 21.29
C VAL A 410 15.27 6.33 22.36
N LEU A 411 16.23 5.80 23.12
CA LEU A 411 17.01 6.63 24.05
C LEU A 411 17.80 7.67 23.26
N GLU A 412 17.79 8.93 23.71
CA GLU A 412 18.57 10.02 23.13
C GLU A 412 19.73 10.41 24.04
N SER A 413 19.47 10.52 25.34
CA SER A 413 20.51 10.77 26.34
C SER A 413 20.08 10.29 27.72
N ALA A 414 21.05 9.91 28.55
CA ALA A 414 20.86 9.65 29.95
C ALA A 414 22.04 10.23 30.74
N ALA A 415 21.75 10.86 31.87
CA ALA A 415 22.79 11.39 32.74
C ALA A 415 22.37 11.33 34.20
N LEU A 416 23.31 10.97 35.07
CA LEU A 416 23.15 11.11 36.51
C LEU A 416 23.65 12.49 36.94
N LYS A 417 22.82 13.23 37.67
CA LYS A 417 23.18 14.50 38.31
C LYS A 417 23.39 14.25 39.80
N ILE A 418 24.62 14.48 40.28
CA ILE A 418 24.96 14.34 41.69
C ILE A 418 25.31 15.71 42.24
N THR A 419 24.47 16.26 43.10
CA THR A 419 24.74 17.49 43.84
C THR A 419 25.41 17.15 45.17
N HIS A 420 26.64 17.59 45.36
CA HIS A 420 27.46 17.21 46.52
C HIS A 420 28.50 18.28 46.86
N ARG A 421 29.20 18.08 47.99
CA ARG A 421 30.41 18.81 48.38
C ARG A 421 31.23 17.95 49.34
N HIS A 422 32.52 18.28 49.46
CA HIS A 422 33.34 17.80 50.57
C HIS A 422 34.10 18.95 51.23
N ALA A 423 34.57 18.77 52.47
CA ALA A 423 35.07 19.88 53.29
C ALA A 423 36.52 20.29 53.00
N ASP A 424 37.40 19.37 52.59
CA ASP A 424 38.81 19.66 52.36
C ASP A 424 39.07 20.42 51.05
N ALA A 425 39.37 21.72 51.15
CA ALA A 425 39.66 22.58 50.02
C ALA A 425 40.96 22.25 49.25
N THR A 426 41.79 21.34 49.75
CA THR A 426 43.08 20.98 49.15
C THR A 426 43.06 19.66 48.38
N SER A 427 42.02 18.84 48.55
CA SER A 427 41.85 17.58 47.82
C SER A 427 40.61 17.60 46.95
N THR A 428 40.45 16.56 46.14
CA THR A 428 39.22 16.25 45.41
C THR A 428 38.61 14.97 45.98
N ASP A 429 37.29 14.85 45.95
CA ASP A 429 36.60 13.60 46.19
C ASP A 429 36.46 12.77 44.90
N LYS A 430 36.06 11.51 45.07
CA LYS A 430 35.78 10.58 43.97
C LYS A 430 34.37 10.04 44.12
N LEU A 431 33.62 10.01 43.02
CA LEU A 431 32.29 9.42 42.94
C LEU A 431 32.29 8.28 41.94
N ASP A 432 32.25 7.04 42.45
CA ASP A 432 32.07 5.84 41.63
C ASP A 432 30.59 5.45 41.61
N VAL A 433 30.01 5.28 40.43
CA VAL A 433 28.60 4.94 40.24
C VAL A 433 28.44 3.62 39.50
N SER A 434 27.44 2.85 39.89
CA SER A 434 26.94 1.67 39.19
C SER A 434 25.42 1.71 39.18
N LEU A 435 24.83 1.91 38.01
CA LEU A 435 23.38 1.96 37.80
C LEU A 435 22.89 0.63 37.24
N ASP A 436 22.08 -0.08 38.02
CA ASP A 436 21.39 -1.30 37.63
C ASP A 436 19.92 -0.99 37.29
N VAL A 437 19.50 -1.33 36.07
CA VAL A 437 18.14 -1.14 35.57
C VAL A 437 17.31 -2.43 35.63
N GLY A 438 17.82 -3.47 36.29
CA GLY A 438 17.20 -4.79 36.47
C GLY A 438 17.47 -5.78 35.34
N SER A 439 17.82 -5.31 34.14
CA SER A 439 18.18 -6.14 32.98
C SER A 439 19.59 -5.82 32.48
N GLY A 440 20.35 -6.84 32.11
CA GLY A 440 21.69 -6.68 31.53
C GLY A 440 22.78 -6.31 32.53
N THR A 441 23.91 -5.81 32.03
CA THR A 441 25.06 -5.39 32.85
C THR A 441 24.81 -3.99 33.43
N PRO A 442 25.08 -3.73 34.73
CA PRO A 442 25.01 -2.40 35.30
C PRO A 442 25.92 -1.39 34.57
N LEU A 443 25.45 -0.16 34.44
CA LEU A 443 26.21 0.94 33.84
C LEU A 443 27.12 1.56 34.90
N THR A 444 28.43 1.46 34.69
CA THR A 444 29.42 1.98 35.64
C THR A 444 30.13 3.21 35.11
N ALA A 445 30.35 4.21 35.96
CA ALA A 445 31.16 5.38 35.65
C ALA A 445 31.87 5.90 36.91
N SER A 446 32.93 6.67 36.72
CA SER A 446 33.68 7.31 37.80
C SER A 446 33.88 8.78 37.45
N VAL A 447 33.63 9.66 38.41
CA VAL A 447 33.89 11.10 38.29
C VAL A 447 34.77 11.54 39.45
N THR A 448 35.77 12.36 39.15
CA THR A 448 36.54 13.07 40.16
C THR A 448 35.87 14.42 40.36
N GLY A 449 35.45 14.72 41.58
CA GLY A 449 34.88 16.02 41.90
C GLY A 449 35.94 17.13 41.86
N ALA A 450 35.51 18.38 42.01
CA ALA A 450 36.42 19.51 42.15
C ALA A 450 37.05 19.61 43.57
N ALA A 451 37.85 20.64 43.83
CA ALA A 451 38.38 20.90 45.17
C ALA A 451 37.26 21.17 46.19
N GLY A 452 37.45 20.78 47.45
CA GLY A 452 36.42 20.91 48.49
C GLY A 452 36.10 22.35 48.90
N GLY A 453 35.10 22.52 49.76
CA GLY A 453 34.64 23.81 50.25
C GLY A 453 33.21 23.76 50.80
N THR A 454 32.62 24.95 51.02
CA THR A 454 31.27 25.06 51.59
C THR A 454 30.15 25.03 50.54
N ALA A 455 30.47 25.29 49.28
CA ALA A 455 29.50 25.37 48.20
C ALA A 455 29.15 23.98 47.63
N TYR A 456 27.87 23.73 47.41
CA TYR A 456 27.42 22.57 46.65
C TYR A 456 27.71 22.75 45.16
N ARG A 457 28.13 21.67 44.51
CA ARG A 457 28.32 21.57 43.07
C ARG A 457 27.51 20.41 42.53
N THR A 458 27.21 20.42 41.24
CA THR A 458 26.52 19.32 40.58
C THR A 458 27.41 18.71 39.52
N GLU A 459 27.78 17.45 39.73
CA GLU A 459 28.48 16.64 38.74
C GLU A 459 27.47 15.99 37.79
N THR A 460 27.82 15.97 36.52
CA THR A 460 27.03 15.28 35.48
C THR A 460 27.80 14.07 35.01
N VAL A 461 27.23 12.89 35.24
CA VAL A 461 27.79 11.62 34.80
C VAL A 461 26.98 11.13 33.60
N PRO A 462 27.49 11.20 32.36
CA PRO A 462 26.82 10.61 31.21
C PRO A 462 26.68 9.10 31.41
N LEU A 463 25.49 8.59 31.17
CA LEU A 463 25.16 7.17 31.23
C LEU A 463 24.78 6.69 29.85
N ASP A 464 25.23 5.49 29.48
CA ASP A 464 24.89 4.85 28.21
C ASP A 464 25.10 5.79 27.00
N ALA A 465 26.26 6.45 26.94
CA ALA A 465 26.54 7.46 25.91
C ALA A 465 26.51 6.89 24.48
N SER A 466 26.78 5.59 24.31
CA SER A 466 26.63 4.89 23.03
C SER A 466 25.18 4.54 22.69
N ARG A 467 24.27 4.60 23.68
CA ARG A 467 22.84 4.27 23.57
C ARG A 467 22.62 2.81 23.16
N THR A 468 23.49 1.93 23.65
CA THR A 468 23.49 0.48 23.33
C THR A 468 23.53 -0.41 24.57
N GLY A 469 23.69 0.20 25.75
CA GLY A 469 23.75 -0.48 27.03
C GLY A 469 22.39 -0.95 27.56
N SER A 470 22.39 -1.42 28.80
CA SER A 470 21.22 -1.97 29.48
C SER A 470 20.07 -0.98 29.63
N LEU A 471 20.36 0.32 29.83
CA LEU A 471 19.34 1.35 29.94
C LEU A 471 18.66 1.59 28.60
N ALA A 472 19.43 1.77 27.51
CA ALA A 472 18.85 1.89 26.17
C ALA A 472 17.98 0.68 25.82
N GLN A 473 18.45 -0.54 26.11
CA GLN A 473 17.70 -1.77 25.88
C GLN A 473 16.39 -1.82 26.68
N ALA A 474 16.42 -1.43 27.97
CA ALA A 474 15.22 -1.41 28.81
C ALA A 474 14.20 -0.34 28.37
N VAL A 475 14.68 0.83 27.92
CA VAL A 475 13.84 1.89 27.33
C VAL A 475 13.19 1.41 26.04
N TYR A 476 13.97 0.80 25.14
CA TYR A 476 13.48 0.27 23.88
C TYR A 476 12.49 -0.89 24.06
N ALA A 477 12.75 -1.79 25.00
CA ALA A 477 11.83 -2.88 25.31
C ALA A 477 10.55 -2.41 26.05
N GLY A 478 10.50 -1.16 26.52
CA GLY A 478 9.41 -0.66 27.37
C GLY A 478 9.38 -1.32 28.76
N THR A 479 10.50 -1.84 29.23
CA THR A 479 10.62 -2.57 30.51
C THR A 479 11.27 -1.73 31.62
N PHE A 480 11.77 -0.54 31.31
CA PHE A 480 12.34 0.37 32.30
C PHE A 480 11.27 0.87 33.28
N THR A 481 11.31 0.37 34.52
CA THR A 481 10.38 0.72 35.60
C THR A 481 11.05 1.44 36.76
N GLY A 482 12.36 1.66 36.67
CA GLY A 482 13.20 2.27 37.69
C GLY A 482 14.63 1.73 37.64
N ALA A 483 15.45 2.19 38.57
CA ALA A 483 16.84 1.78 38.69
C ALA A 483 17.28 1.69 40.16
N SER A 484 18.34 0.92 40.38
CA SER A 484 19.12 0.88 41.61
C SER A 484 20.51 1.42 41.33
N LEU A 485 20.92 2.45 42.07
CA LEU A 485 22.20 3.10 41.97
C LEU A 485 23.06 2.72 43.19
N ALA A 486 24.20 2.09 42.96
CA ALA A 486 25.28 2.03 43.93
C ALA A 486 26.23 3.21 43.69
N LEU A 487 26.25 4.17 44.62
CA LEU A 487 27.16 5.32 44.62
C LEU A 487 28.20 5.10 45.73
N THR A 488 29.48 5.18 45.39
CA THR A 488 30.59 5.10 46.35
C THR A 488 31.37 6.41 46.33
N ALA A 489 31.25 7.17 47.41
CA ALA A 489 32.08 8.36 47.65
C ALA A 489 33.45 7.95 48.17
N GLY A 490 34.52 8.62 47.75
CA GLY A 490 35.89 8.37 48.18
C GLY A 490 36.60 9.67 48.58
N LEU A 491 37.23 9.66 49.76
CA LEU A 491 37.94 10.81 50.32
C LEU A 491 39.40 10.44 50.62
N ALA A 492 40.34 11.23 50.10
CA ALA A 492 41.78 11.00 50.31
C ALA A 492 42.22 11.28 51.76
N VAL A 493 41.59 12.25 52.41
CA VAL A 493 42.02 12.80 53.71
C VAL A 493 41.15 12.25 54.85
N LYS A 494 41.82 11.85 55.94
CA LYS A 494 41.14 11.41 57.17
C LYS A 494 40.43 12.59 57.83
N GLY A 495 39.18 12.40 58.22
CA GLY A 495 38.39 13.42 58.92
C GLY A 495 37.74 14.45 57.99
N ASP A 496 37.95 14.35 56.68
CA ASP A 496 37.15 15.07 55.68
C ASP A 496 35.69 14.56 55.71
N THR A 497 34.76 15.40 55.26
CA THR A 497 33.32 15.15 55.30
C THR A 497 32.73 15.30 53.91
N GLU A 498 32.00 14.28 53.44
CA GLU A 498 31.22 14.30 52.20
C GLU A 498 29.74 14.57 52.53
N ASP A 499 29.14 15.50 51.78
CA ASP A 499 27.71 15.81 51.82
C ASP A 499 27.11 15.57 50.43
N ILE A 500 26.12 14.68 50.33
CA ILE A 500 25.34 14.45 49.11
C ILE A 500 23.95 15.03 49.31
N ASP A 501 23.58 16.01 48.50
CA ASP A 501 22.33 16.79 48.60
C ASP A 501 21.26 16.31 47.62
N ALA A 502 21.65 15.93 46.40
CA ALA A 502 20.71 15.40 45.44
C ALA A 502 21.35 14.39 44.50
N VAL A 503 20.58 13.36 44.14
CA VAL A 503 20.90 12.41 43.10
C VAL A 503 19.69 12.27 42.20
N ARG A 504 19.84 12.66 40.93
CA ARG A 504 18.75 12.65 39.94
C ARG A 504 19.20 11.94 38.69
N LEU A 505 18.32 11.14 38.09
CA LEU A 505 18.53 10.55 36.78
C LEU A 505 17.75 11.38 35.75
N GLU A 506 18.49 12.03 34.86
CA GLU A 506 17.93 12.73 33.71
C GLU A 506 17.90 11.78 32.51
N LEU A 507 16.78 11.80 31.79
CA LEU A 507 16.50 10.88 30.69
C LEU A 507 15.78 11.63 29.57
N SER A 508 16.33 11.60 28.35
CA SER A 508 15.63 12.03 27.13
C SER A 508 15.45 10.84 26.19
N TYR A 509 14.23 10.64 25.69
CA TYR A 509 13.91 9.58 24.73
C TYR A 509 12.79 9.99 23.78
N THR A 510 12.77 9.44 22.57
CA THR A 510 11.64 9.60 21.63
C THR A 510 10.79 8.34 21.63
N PRO A 511 9.52 8.39 22.11
CA PRO A 511 8.59 7.28 21.98
C PRO A 511 8.14 7.08 20.53
N PRO A 512 7.68 5.87 20.15
CA PRO A 512 7.06 5.66 18.85
C PRO A 512 5.85 6.57 18.67
N ALA A 513 5.73 7.16 17.48
CA ALA A 513 4.61 8.01 17.10
C ALA A 513 4.09 7.66 15.72
N LEU A 514 2.84 8.01 15.42
CA LEU A 514 2.34 8.01 14.05
C LEU A 514 2.94 9.24 13.35
N ARG A 515 3.96 9.05 12.52
CA ARG A 515 4.66 10.13 11.81
C ARG A 515 4.12 10.27 10.41
N ALA A 516 3.86 11.50 9.96
CA ALA A 516 3.66 11.78 8.55
C ALA A 516 4.86 11.27 7.73
N GLY A 517 4.65 10.96 6.46
CA GLY A 517 5.75 10.75 5.53
C GLY A 517 6.69 11.95 5.57
N ASP A 518 7.99 11.69 5.69
CA ASP A 518 9.03 12.72 5.76
C ASP A 518 10.24 12.36 4.89
N GLY A 519 11.27 13.20 4.90
CA GLY A 519 12.47 12.96 4.12
C GLY A 519 12.18 12.85 2.63
N CYS A 520 12.89 11.95 1.94
CA CYS A 520 12.87 11.97 0.49
C CYS A 520 11.60 11.37 -0.11
N VAL A 521 10.79 10.60 0.65
CA VAL A 521 9.50 10.07 0.14
C VAL A 521 8.47 11.15 -0.21
N VAL A 522 8.58 12.33 0.41
CA VAL A 522 7.71 13.50 0.18
C VAL A 522 8.41 14.65 -0.54
N GLU A 523 9.74 14.62 -0.68
CA GLU A 523 10.48 15.57 -1.49
C GLU A 523 10.30 15.29 -2.98
N GLY A 524 10.36 16.33 -3.81
CA GLY A 524 10.29 16.21 -5.26
C GLY A 524 11.07 17.32 -5.97
N PRO A 525 11.17 17.27 -7.30
CA PRO A 525 10.55 16.29 -8.18
C PRO A 525 11.18 14.89 -8.06
N TYR A 526 10.38 13.84 -8.16
CA TYR A 526 10.86 12.47 -8.22
C TYR A 526 11.71 12.24 -9.48
N PRO A 527 12.98 11.83 -9.35
CA PRO A 527 13.89 11.72 -10.50
C PRO A 527 13.50 10.56 -11.42
N SER A 528 13.58 10.79 -12.73
CA SER A 528 13.18 9.83 -13.76
C SER A 528 14.11 8.61 -13.90
N ASN A 529 15.19 8.50 -13.15
CA ASN A 529 16.22 7.47 -13.35
C ASN A 529 16.63 6.68 -12.10
N THR A 530 16.03 6.93 -10.94
CA THR A 530 16.31 6.13 -9.74
C THR A 530 15.01 5.72 -9.07
N SER A 531 14.96 4.49 -8.56
CA SER A 531 13.91 4.04 -7.63
C SER A 531 14.12 4.59 -6.21
N ALA A 532 15.10 5.50 -6.05
CA ALA A 532 15.43 6.09 -4.78
C ALA A 532 14.28 7.03 -4.40
N CYS A 533 13.75 6.87 -3.19
CA CYS A 533 12.75 7.75 -2.59
C CYS A 533 11.29 7.56 -3.03
N ALA A 534 10.96 6.52 -3.81
CA ALA A 534 9.58 6.04 -3.84
C ALA A 534 9.24 5.38 -2.50
N LEU A 535 8.02 5.55 -2.00
CA LEU A 535 7.53 4.84 -0.82
C LEU A 535 7.60 3.32 -1.04
N VAL A 536 7.16 2.91 -2.23
CA VAL A 536 7.24 1.54 -2.71
C VAL A 536 7.83 1.55 -4.11
N SER A 537 8.84 0.69 -4.33
CA SER A 537 9.35 0.43 -5.67
C SER A 537 9.52 -1.05 -6.01
N GLY A 538 9.46 -1.39 -7.30
CA GLY A 538 9.74 -2.72 -7.82
C GLY A 538 8.49 -3.56 -8.14
N ARG A 539 8.60 -4.89 -8.06
CA ARG A 539 7.55 -5.84 -8.49
C ARG A 539 6.54 -6.15 -7.38
N MET A 540 5.51 -5.33 -7.29
CA MET A 540 4.43 -5.47 -6.30
C MET A 540 3.06 -5.57 -6.96
N SER A 541 2.18 -6.38 -6.36
CA SER A 541 0.76 -6.49 -6.68
C SER A 541 -0.05 -6.08 -5.45
N VAL A 542 -1.09 -5.29 -5.65
CA VAL A 542 -2.01 -4.88 -4.60
C VAL A 542 -3.43 -5.22 -5.02
N GLN A 543 -4.00 -6.25 -4.40
CA GLN A 543 -5.42 -6.58 -4.49
C GLN A 543 -6.19 -5.75 -3.46
N GLY A 544 -6.41 -4.47 -3.79
CA GLY A 544 -6.98 -3.47 -2.91
C GLY A 544 -6.63 -2.06 -3.38
N THR A 545 -6.97 -1.08 -2.56
CA THR A 545 -6.69 0.33 -2.82
C THR A 545 -5.32 0.73 -2.25
N VAL A 546 -4.60 1.58 -2.97
CA VAL A 546 -3.41 2.27 -2.45
C VAL A 546 -3.74 3.71 -2.12
N TYR A 547 -3.37 4.17 -0.92
CA TYR A 547 -3.62 5.53 -0.46
C TYR A 547 -2.33 6.17 0.11
N THR A 548 -1.54 6.78 -0.75
CA THR A 548 -0.25 7.40 -0.42
C THR A 548 -0.19 8.82 -1.00
N PRO A 549 -1.11 9.71 -0.60
CA PRO A 549 -1.34 11.00 -1.28
C PRO A 549 -0.12 11.94 -1.28
N ALA A 550 0.81 11.78 -0.34
CA ALA A 550 2.05 12.56 -0.24
C ALA A 550 3.28 11.89 -0.87
N ALA A 551 3.19 10.64 -1.32
CA ALA A 551 4.36 9.85 -1.72
C ALA A 551 4.25 9.26 -3.13
N VAL A 552 5.41 8.99 -3.73
CA VAL A 552 5.54 8.37 -5.07
C VAL A 552 5.52 6.85 -4.96
N LEU A 553 4.90 6.19 -5.95
CA LEU A 553 5.05 4.76 -6.20
C LEU A 553 5.78 4.54 -7.52
N ASP A 554 6.73 3.60 -7.55
CA ASP A 554 7.50 3.24 -8.74
C ASP A 554 7.42 1.73 -9.01
N LEU A 555 6.39 1.30 -9.73
CA LEU A 555 6.02 -0.10 -9.84
C LEU A 555 6.45 -0.70 -11.17
N SER A 556 6.96 -1.92 -11.12
CA SER A 556 7.31 -2.72 -12.28
C SER A 556 6.18 -3.70 -12.62
N VAL A 557 5.61 -3.57 -13.82
CA VAL A 557 4.51 -4.40 -14.32
C VAL A 557 5.06 -5.61 -15.08
N ALA A 558 4.57 -6.80 -14.73
CA ALA A 558 4.82 -8.03 -15.46
C ALA A 558 3.54 -8.55 -16.14
N PRO A 559 3.63 -9.36 -17.21
CA PRO A 559 2.44 -9.91 -17.86
C PRO A 559 1.61 -10.80 -16.93
N GLY A 560 0.27 -10.73 -17.03
CA GLY A 560 -0.65 -11.75 -16.51
C GLY A 560 -1.43 -11.44 -15.23
N ALA A 561 -1.24 -10.30 -14.56
CA ALA A 561 -2.07 -9.87 -13.43
C ALA A 561 -2.04 -8.34 -13.23
N PRO A 562 -3.13 -7.72 -12.72
CA PRO A 562 -3.13 -6.30 -12.38
C PRO A 562 -2.14 -6.04 -11.24
N VAL A 563 -1.44 -4.91 -11.34
CA VAL A 563 -0.55 -4.40 -10.30
C VAL A 563 -1.35 -3.72 -9.20
N LEU A 564 -2.46 -3.05 -9.55
CA LEU A 564 -3.37 -2.40 -8.61
C LEU A 564 -4.80 -2.85 -8.93
N GLY A 565 -5.46 -3.53 -8.01
CA GLY A 565 -6.76 -4.19 -8.22
C GLY A 565 -7.99 -3.43 -7.70
N ALA A 566 -7.82 -2.33 -6.97
CA ALA A 566 -8.94 -1.46 -6.57
C ALA A 566 -8.52 0.03 -6.52
N GLY A 567 -7.81 0.46 -7.55
CA GLY A 567 -7.36 1.84 -7.77
C GLY A 567 -6.32 2.39 -6.79
N ALA A 568 -5.90 3.63 -7.03
CA ALA A 568 -4.88 4.30 -6.21
C ALA A 568 -5.06 5.83 -6.14
N VAL A 569 -4.74 6.37 -4.96
CA VAL A 569 -4.59 7.80 -4.68
C VAL A 569 -3.16 8.03 -4.21
N VAL A 570 -2.37 8.76 -5.00
CA VAL A 570 -0.92 8.90 -4.80
C VAL A 570 -0.45 10.31 -5.08
N ARG A 571 0.78 10.69 -4.69
CA ARG A 571 1.38 11.95 -5.17
C ARG A 571 1.69 11.84 -6.67
N ALA A 572 2.46 10.81 -7.02
CA ALA A 572 2.81 10.48 -8.40
C ALA A 572 2.97 8.95 -8.55
N LEU A 573 2.72 8.45 -9.76
CA LEU A 573 2.87 7.05 -10.11
C LEU A 573 3.79 6.90 -11.31
N ARG A 574 4.82 6.07 -11.16
CA ARG A 574 5.61 5.56 -12.28
C ARG A 574 5.30 4.08 -12.47
N LEU A 575 5.00 3.71 -13.71
CA LEU A 575 4.84 2.33 -14.14
C LEU A 575 5.89 1.99 -15.18
N THR A 576 6.66 0.94 -14.91
CA THR A 576 7.63 0.39 -15.86
C THR A 576 7.18 -1.02 -16.26
N ALA A 577 6.78 -1.23 -17.50
CA ALA A 577 6.33 -2.53 -17.99
C ALA A 577 7.45 -3.28 -18.72
N SER A 578 7.56 -4.58 -18.45
CA SER A 578 8.45 -5.48 -19.19
C SER A 578 7.63 -6.43 -20.07
N GLY A 579 7.91 -6.43 -21.38
CA GLY A 579 7.22 -7.28 -22.35
C GLY A 579 5.82 -6.79 -22.72
N THR A 580 5.07 -7.64 -23.42
CA THR A 580 3.70 -7.35 -23.85
C THR A 580 2.74 -7.64 -22.71
N LEU A 581 2.03 -6.60 -22.25
CA LEU A 581 1.02 -6.73 -21.20
C LEU A 581 -0.26 -7.36 -21.77
N SER A 582 -0.85 -8.25 -20.99
CA SER A 582 -2.19 -8.79 -21.23
C SER A 582 -3.08 -8.41 -20.04
N GLY A 583 -4.24 -7.80 -20.31
CA GLY A 583 -5.16 -7.29 -19.30
C GLY A 583 -4.80 -5.89 -18.78
N ALA A 584 -5.58 -5.43 -17.79
CA ALA A 584 -5.37 -4.12 -17.16
C ALA A 584 -4.27 -4.18 -16.10
N ALA A 585 -3.37 -3.19 -16.12
CA ALA A 585 -2.34 -3.02 -15.09
C ALA A 585 -2.92 -2.37 -13.83
N ILE A 586 -3.89 -1.49 -14.00
CA ILE A 586 -4.71 -0.93 -12.93
C ILE A 586 -6.16 -1.29 -13.25
N ASP A 587 -6.77 -2.05 -12.36
CA ASP A 587 -8.15 -2.43 -12.45
C ASP A 587 -8.90 -1.66 -11.35
N LEU A 588 -9.95 -0.95 -11.75
CA LEU A 588 -11.02 -0.57 -10.86
C LEU A 588 -12.24 -1.38 -11.34
N PRO A 589 -12.70 -2.36 -10.56
CA PRO A 589 -13.90 -3.12 -10.89
C PRO A 589 -15.03 -2.14 -11.23
N ASP A 590 -15.57 -2.31 -12.44
CA ASP A 590 -16.40 -1.42 -13.27
C ASP A 590 -17.11 -0.22 -12.58
N ASP A 591 -17.04 0.95 -13.23
CA ASP A 591 -17.49 2.27 -12.78
C ASP A 591 -18.99 2.52 -12.75
N SER A 592 -19.77 1.46 -12.80
CA SER A 592 -21.21 1.59 -12.80
C SER A 592 -21.73 1.69 -11.37
N PRO A 593 -22.57 2.69 -11.06
CA PRO A 593 -23.15 2.83 -9.73
C PRO A 593 -23.95 1.57 -9.37
N GLY A 594 -23.45 0.81 -8.39
CA GLY A 594 -24.22 -0.16 -7.62
C GLY A 594 -24.69 -1.43 -8.35
N PHE A 595 -23.83 -2.15 -9.06
CA PHE A 595 -24.25 -3.53 -9.39
C PHE A 595 -24.26 -4.39 -8.14
N THR A 596 -25.39 -5.07 -7.99
CA THR A 596 -25.52 -6.14 -7.01
C THR A 596 -24.94 -7.45 -7.55
N PHE A 597 -25.13 -7.72 -8.85
CA PHE A 597 -24.65 -8.94 -9.51
C PHE A 597 -24.58 -8.77 -11.04
N GLY A 598 -23.60 -9.43 -11.67
CA GLY A 598 -23.41 -9.45 -13.14
C GLY A 598 -24.00 -10.71 -13.78
N VAL A 599 -24.43 -10.60 -15.04
CA VAL A 599 -24.83 -11.77 -15.85
C VAL A 599 -24.23 -11.70 -17.25
N GLN A 600 -23.90 -12.87 -17.77
CA GLN A 600 -23.49 -13.07 -19.15
C GLN A 600 -24.69 -13.55 -19.96
N LEU A 601 -25.02 -12.81 -21.01
CA LEU A 601 -26.04 -13.16 -21.98
C LEU A 601 -25.42 -13.66 -23.28
N THR A 602 -25.99 -14.71 -23.86
CA THR A 602 -25.55 -15.28 -25.15
C THR A 602 -26.76 -15.50 -26.04
N ALA A 603 -26.83 -14.77 -27.16
CA ALA A 603 -27.91 -14.85 -28.13
C ALA A 603 -27.57 -15.80 -29.29
N TYR A 604 -28.53 -16.63 -29.65
CA TYR A 604 -28.54 -17.55 -30.79
C TYR A 604 -29.68 -17.13 -31.73
N ILE A 605 -29.39 -17.07 -33.04
CA ILE A 605 -30.37 -16.70 -34.06
C ILE A 605 -30.57 -17.88 -35.01
N CYS A 606 -31.83 -18.19 -35.29
CA CYS A 606 -32.23 -19.31 -36.14
C CYS A 606 -33.13 -18.77 -37.25
N PRO A 607 -32.55 -18.30 -38.38
CA PRO A 607 -33.32 -17.69 -39.45
C PRO A 607 -34.35 -18.65 -40.05
N GLY A 608 -35.59 -18.20 -40.22
CA GLY A 608 -36.70 -18.99 -40.75
C GLY A 608 -37.12 -20.20 -39.90
N GLY A 609 -36.50 -20.42 -38.75
CA GLY A 609 -36.86 -21.48 -37.82
C GLY A 609 -38.03 -21.09 -36.92
N LEU A 610 -39.01 -21.97 -36.75
CA LEU A 610 -40.10 -21.75 -35.78
C LEU A 610 -39.58 -21.82 -34.33
N ILE A 611 -38.54 -22.62 -34.07
CA ILE A 611 -37.93 -22.79 -32.74
C ILE A 611 -36.43 -22.58 -32.90
N CYS A 612 -35.83 -21.83 -31.97
CA CYS A 612 -34.39 -21.64 -31.92
C CYS A 612 -33.80 -22.36 -30.70
N PRO A 613 -33.00 -23.42 -30.87
CA PRO A 613 -32.29 -24.03 -29.75
C PRO A 613 -31.15 -23.11 -29.27
N ALA A 614 -30.92 -23.09 -27.97
CA ALA A 614 -29.78 -22.41 -27.34
C ALA A 614 -28.46 -23.20 -27.51
N SER A 615 -28.16 -23.63 -28.73
CA SER A 615 -26.99 -24.43 -29.06
C SER A 615 -26.41 -24.01 -30.41
N GLY A 616 -25.12 -24.33 -30.62
CA GLY A 616 -24.40 -23.93 -31.83
C GLY A 616 -23.57 -22.65 -31.64
N ARG A 617 -23.30 -21.93 -32.73
CA ARG A 617 -22.51 -20.70 -32.72
C ARG A 617 -23.37 -19.52 -32.24
N PRO A 618 -22.96 -18.80 -31.20
CA PRO A 618 -23.71 -17.62 -30.77
C PRO A 618 -23.55 -16.48 -31.77
N ALA A 619 -24.62 -15.73 -31.99
CA ALA A 619 -24.63 -14.55 -32.86
C ALA A 619 -24.09 -13.31 -32.12
N LEU A 620 -24.31 -13.24 -30.80
CA LEU A 620 -23.95 -12.09 -29.98
C LEU A 620 -23.80 -12.49 -28.51
N GLN A 621 -22.82 -11.90 -27.84
CA GLN A 621 -22.65 -12.03 -26.40
C GLN A 621 -22.61 -10.64 -25.76
N ALA A 622 -23.21 -10.55 -24.59
CA ALA A 622 -23.20 -9.33 -23.79
C ALA A 622 -22.91 -9.67 -22.33
N ARG A 623 -22.18 -8.79 -21.66
CA ARG A 623 -22.06 -8.79 -20.21
C ARG A 623 -22.86 -7.60 -19.71
N ILE A 624 -23.79 -7.83 -18.80
CA ILE A 624 -24.63 -6.78 -18.23
C ILE A 624 -24.56 -6.83 -16.71
N GLY A 625 -24.66 -5.67 -16.09
CA GLY A 625 -24.80 -5.53 -14.65
C GLY A 625 -26.23 -5.14 -14.29
N LEU A 626 -26.71 -5.69 -13.17
CA LEU A 626 -28.04 -5.43 -12.64
C LEU A 626 -27.93 -4.64 -11.32
N VAL A 627 -28.60 -3.49 -11.29
CA VAL A 627 -28.57 -2.50 -10.19
C VAL A 627 -29.93 -2.48 -9.53
N ASP A 628 -29.97 -2.88 -8.26
CA ASP A 628 -31.15 -2.81 -7.41
C ASP A 628 -30.89 -1.83 -6.24
N ALA A 629 -31.94 -1.14 -5.78
CA ALA A 629 -31.84 -0.29 -4.58
C ALA A 629 -31.60 -1.11 -3.30
N ASP A 630 -32.07 -2.36 -3.28
CA ASP A 630 -31.75 -3.38 -2.27
C ASP A 630 -31.41 -4.69 -2.99
N PRO A 631 -30.13 -5.12 -2.95
CA PRO A 631 -29.64 -6.39 -3.45
C PRO A 631 -30.42 -7.64 -3.07
N SER A 632 -30.89 -7.66 -1.82
CA SER A 632 -31.52 -8.82 -1.19
C SER A 632 -33.01 -8.88 -1.48
N SER A 633 -33.58 -7.79 -2.01
CA SER A 633 -35.01 -7.66 -2.32
C SER A 633 -35.22 -6.84 -3.59
N PRO A 634 -34.85 -7.38 -4.77
CA PRO A 634 -35.03 -6.66 -6.04
C PRO A 634 -36.53 -6.43 -6.34
N VAL A 635 -36.87 -5.18 -6.66
CA VAL A 635 -38.24 -4.80 -7.02
C VAL A 635 -38.38 -4.76 -8.54
N ALA A 636 -39.22 -5.65 -9.08
CA ALA A 636 -39.52 -5.71 -10.52
C ALA A 636 -39.87 -4.34 -11.10
N GLY A 637 -39.22 -3.96 -12.20
CA GLY A 637 -39.45 -2.70 -12.92
C GLY A 637 -38.77 -1.47 -12.31
N ARG A 638 -38.08 -1.60 -11.17
CA ARG A 638 -37.25 -0.54 -10.57
C ARG A 638 -35.75 -0.76 -10.72
N ARG A 639 -35.36 -1.92 -11.27
CA ARG A 639 -33.98 -2.29 -11.54
C ARG A 639 -33.40 -1.48 -12.69
N ALA A 640 -32.20 -0.93 -12.50
CA ALA A 640 -31.41 -0.41 -13.62
C ALA A 640 -30.54 -1.54 -14.20
N VAL A 641 -30.43 -1.56 -15.53
CA VAL A 641 -29.61 -2.53 -16.25
C VAL A 641 -28.64 -1.76 -17.11
N THR A 642 -27.36 -2.02 -16.91
CA THR A 642 -26.28 -1.37 -17.64
C THR A 642 -25.51 -2.44 -18.40
N VAL A 643 -25.19 -2.16 -19.66
CA VAL A 643 -24.40 -3.07 -20.46
C VAL A 643 -22.92 -2.75 -20.29
N LEU A 644 -22.16 -3.75 -19.82
CA LEU A 644 -20.73 -3.64 -19.53
C LEU A 644 -19.87 -3.93 -20.75
N GLY A 645 -20.39 -4.72 -21.68
CA GLY A 645 -19.72 -4.96 -22.95
C GLY A 645 -20.54 -5.83 -23.88
N TRP A 646 -20.29 -5.65 -25.17
CA TRP A 646 -20.82 -6.48 -26.24
C TRP A 646 -19.66 -7.03 -27.06
N TRP A 647 -19.76 -8.28 -27.48
CA TRP A 647 -18.85 -8.83 -28.46
C TRP A 647 -19.54 -9.88 -29.31
N ARG A 648 -19.09 -9.97 -30.57
CA ARG A 648 -19.54 -10.99 -31.52
C ARG A 648 -18.44 -12.03 -31.60
N PRO A 649 -18.74 -13.31 -31.34
CA PRO A 649 -17.76 -14.38 -31.57
C PRO A 649 -17.46 -14.43 -33.07
N GLY A 650 -16.21 -14.12 -33.43
CA GLY A 650 -15.72 -14.15 -34.81
C GLY A 650 -15.66 -15.55 -35.41
#